data_AF-A0A3M6T6D0-F1
#
_entry.id   AF-A0A3M6T6D0-F1
#
_cell.length_a   1.000
_cell.length_b   1.000
_cell.length_c   1.000
_cell.angle_alpha   90.00
_cell.angle_beta   90.00
_cell.angle_gamma   90.00
#
_symmetry.space_group_name_H-M   'P 1'
#
loop_
_entity.id
_entity.type
_entity.pdbx_description
1 polymer ?
#
loop_
_entity_poly.entity_id
_entity_poly.type
_entity_poly.pdbx_seq_one_letter_code
_entity_poly.pdbx_strand_id
1 'polypeptide(L)'
;MVKLHYFKNQRYSKLKGQCERDERLFVDPEFPPETKSLYFSRATPPEHVEWKRPKDICTPDPPQLFVDGMSSHDVTQGKLGNCWFVAACSSLALEPSLLEKVIPDIKHQEWDPENVGNYQGIFRFRFFRQGQWTEVVIDDLLPTIAGKLVYIHSTDKNEFWSALVEKAYAKMAGSYEALEAGNTGDALVDFTGGVCESISLKDGGYSQDQEKRLVLFKSMQRAMRDKSLIGASIRIKNRDEMEKRTETGLVMGHAYGVTAVKKITIGEGLFSLFNRQHLYMIRLRNPWGQKEWNGPWSDDSEEWKKLKSSDREKLGIVFENDGEFWMSFEDFCSHFTNATLCHVINTSIFSLSNRWHVFKHNYQWSPGSTAGGCVENRSTFLKNPQYAFTVKEEGEVMISLMQEDTRKAKEHGAENLTIGYFVMKVEENRKYRLHTMFEKAGDSIFINAREVVNKFHFKKGRYVVIPSTYEQNKAGQFLMRIFTEKSSKAMFLNQEHSTGSKIFCCFPQCRTPVCVLSVTVWDYNWFWDSFMGQAKIAIDINNKAVTETHQLMGRRRNHQVQMPGVVTVENQRYSKLKSQCEKEERLFEDSEFPANDKSIFFSRAPPEQIVWRRPKDICEPDPPSLFVDGSSRHDITQGKLGNCWFVASCSTLALEPSLLEKVIPDMKNQEWDVKDFGKYQGIFRFRFWRQGEWTEVVIDDLLPTVYGQLVFIHSSLKNEFWGALLEKAYAKLSGSYEALEAGNIADALVDFTGGVCESINLKDANYDDDEERRLEFFKSMQKAMDNSSLVGASISAKSHEEMEERTETGLVKGHAYGVTAIKKITTGEGLFNLFNREYLYLIRLRNPWGQKEWNGAWSDGSEEWNKLEAEARKKLGIDFEDDGEFWSRWHIFKHKNEWKPGSSAGGCVTNQATFFKNPQYAFSIKDDDAGEVMIALMQEDTRIDRDEGGKNLSIGYYVMKVEENRGYRLHVMMEKAADSIFINMREVVNRFQLKTGRYVVIPSTYEPHVAGNFMLRIFSEKSSNARALVKDHPKGSKICCCIPRFRTPVCILSVFVKSAVDLQKRTLLSVDPYALIKCEGNTVRIPTVKDTRNPVWNSAGALFYVRRPKETHLVVQIWDSNVFCDSFLGQAKMRIDINNRTVVLSHQLMGRGRKHDEKMPGAVTLEIACYHDLMAV
;
A
#
# COMPACT_ATOMS: atom_id res chain seq x y z
N MET A 1 -21.49 -26.80 -13.26
CA MET A 1 -21.12 -28.18 -12.88
C MET A 1 -19.62 -28.36 -13.06
N VAL A 2 -18.88 -28.66 -11.99
CA VAL A 2 -17.45 -28.99 -12.09
C VAL A 2 -17.35 -30.44 -12.59
N LYS A 3 -16.56 -30.69 -13.64
CA LYS A 3 -16.31 -32.05 -14.12
C LYS A 3 -15.45 -32.78 -13.09
N LEU A 4 -16.03 -33.77 -12.41
CA LEU A 4 -15.37 -34.61 -11.42
C LEU A 4 -14.54 -35.70 -12.13
N HIS A 5 -13.30 -35.87 -11.72
CA HIS A 5 -12.43 -36.96 -12.17
C HIS A 5 -12.59 -38.16 -11.22
N TYR A 6 -12.63 -39.39 -11.74
CA TYR A 6 -12.80 -40.59 -10.92
C TYR A 6 -11.48 -41.37 -10.89
N PHE A 7 -10.86 -41.50 -9.72
CA PHE A 7 -9.60 -42.23 -9.58
C PHE A 7 -9.78 -43.70 -9.98
N LYS A 8 -8.89 -44.19 -10.85
CA LYS A 8 -8.97 -45.54 -11.44
C LYS A 8 -10.34 -45.88 -12.06
N ASN A 9 -11.07 -44.86 -12.53
CA ASN A 9 -12.42 -44.99 -13.08
C ASN A 9 -13.46 -45.60 -12.13
N GLN A 10 -13.17 -45.66 -10.82
CA GLN A 10 -14.10 -46.17 -9.82
C GLN A 10 -15.18 -45.11 -9.53
N ARG A 11 -16.45 -45.49 -9.67
CA ARG A 11 -17.59 -44.62 -9.36
C ARG A 11 -18.30 -45.14 -8.11
N TYR A 12 -18.35 -44.32 -7.07
CA TYR A 12 -18.91 -44.71 -5.77
C TYR A 12 -20.32 -45.30 -5.90
N SER A 13 -21.24 -44.59 -6.58
CA SER A 13 -22.65 -45.02 -6.66
C SER A 13 -22.84 -46.35 -7.38
N LYS A 14 -22.02 -46.62 -8.41
CA LYS A 14 -22.05 -47.90 -9.14
C LYS A 14 -21.52 -49.04 -8.30
N LEU A 15 -20.40 -48.82 -7.60
CA LEU A 15 -19.76 -49.83 -6.75
C LEU A 15 -20.61 -50.12 -5.51
N LYS A 16 -21.12 -49.09 -4.84
CA LYS A 16 -22.04 -49.24 -3.71
C LYS A 16 -23.29 -50.01 -4.12
N GLY A 17 -23.97 -49.59 -5.19
CA GLY A 17 -25.16 -50.29 -5.68
C GLY A 17 -24.89 -51.72 -6.15
N GLN A 18 -23.66 -52.05 -6.58
CA GLN A 18 -23.28 -53.44 -6.84
C GLN A 18 -23.11 -54.22 -5.55
N CYS A 19 -22.44 -53.67 -4.54
CA CYS A 19 -22.27 -54.31 -3.23
C CYS A 19 -23.61 -54.54 -2.52
N GLU A 20 -24.55 -53.60 -2.66
CA GLU A 20 -25.93 -53.73 -2.17
C GLU A 20 -26.65 -54.90 -2.84
N ARG A 21 -26.58 -55.03 -4.18
CA ARG A 21 -27.19 -56.15 -4.92
C ARG A 21 -26.54 -57.49 -4.64
N ASP A 22 -25.23 -57.49 -4.41
CA ASP A 22 -24.43 -58.70 -4.15
C ASP A 22 -24.46 -59.08 -2.65
N GLU A 23 -25.13 -58.30 -1.79
CA GLU A 23 -25.18 -58.46 -0.32
C GLU A 23 -23.80 -58.65 0.33
N ARG A 24 -22.80 -57.88 -0.12
CA ARG A 24 -21.41 -58.01 0.34
C ARG A 24 -20.79 -56.67 0.70
N LEU A 25 -19.80 -56.68 1.59
CA LEU A 25 -18.98 -55.51 1.87
C LEU A 25 -17.97 -55.28 0.76
N PHE A 26 -17.74 -54.02 0.42
CA PHE A 26 -16.75 -53.63 -0.56
C PHE A 26 -15.34 -53.95 -0.05
N VAL A 27 -14.54 -54.52 -0.94
CA VAL A 27 -13.09 -54.68 -0.78
C VAL A 27 -12.48 -54.08 -2.03
N ASP A 28 -11.59 -53.12 -1.85
CA ASP A 28 -11.08 -52.28 -2.90
C ASP A 28 -10.00 -53.00 -3.71
N PRO A 29 -10.27 -53.36 -4.97
CA PRO A 29 -9.30 -54.09 -5.79
C PRO A 29 -8.09 -53.22 -6.17
N GLU A 30 -8.23 -51.89 -6.12
CA GLU A 30 -7.16 -50.94 -6.48
C GLU A 30 -6.25 -50.59 -5.31
N PHE A 31 -6.64 -50.95 -4.07
CA PHE A 31 -5.85 -50.72 -2.86
C PHE A 31 -6.14 -51.81 -1.82
N PRO A 32 -5.76 -53.07 -2.11
CA PRO A 32 -6.17 -54.21 -1.31
C PRO A 32 -5.48 -54.22 0.07
N PRO A 33 -6.05 -54.93 1.05
CA PRO A 33 -5.53 -55.01 2.42
C PRO A 33 -4.28 -55.92 2.51
N GLU A 34 -3.20 -55.54 1.83
CA GLU A 34 -1.96 -56.29 1.67
C GLU A 34 -0.74 -55.42 1.98
N THR A 35 0.43 -56.04 2.15
CA THR A 35 1.69 -55.32 2.45
C THR A 35 2.04 -54.25 1.41
N LYS A 36 1.74 -54.48 0.13
CA LYS A 36 2.00 -53.52 -0.95
C LYS A 36 1.26 -52.18 -0.80
N SER A 37 0.15 -52.17 -0.06
CA SER A 37 -0.61 -50.95 0.25
C SER A 37 0.01 -50.19 1.43
N LEU A 38 0.81 -50.86 2.26
CA LEU A 38 1.54 -50.25 3.37
C LEU A 38 2.91 -49.73 2.90
N TYR A 39 3.66 -50.56 2.19
CA TYR A 39 5.06 -50.32 1.83
C TYR A 39 5.33 -50.63 0.37
N PHE A 40 6.18 -49.82 -0.26
CA PHE A 40 6.80 -50.12 -1.54
C PHE A 40 8.27 -50.55 -1.35
N SER A 41 8.93 -50.16 -0.25
CA SER A 41 10.36 -50.42 -0.03
C SER A 41 10.66 -51.83 0.48
N ARG A 42 9.66 -52.54 1.02
CA ARG A 42 9.84 -53.83 1.70
C ARG A 42 8.69 -54.79 1.44
N ALA A 43 9.05 -56.07 1.33
CA ALA A 43 8.08 -57.14 1.08
C ALA A 43 7.33 -57.60 2.35
N THR A 44 7.87 -57.33 3.54
CA THR A 44 7.28 -57.72 4.83
C THR A 44 7.26 -56.52 5.79
N PRO A 45 6.13 -56.26 6.48
CA PRO A 45 6.06 -55.19 7.47
C PRO A 45 6.93 -55.54 8.69
N PRO A 46 7.49 -54.54 9.40
CA PRO A 46 8.33 -54.77 10.58
C PRO A 46 7.56 -55.36 11.78
N GLU A 47 6.24 -55.16 11.83
CA GLU A 47 5.34 -55.74 12.83
C GLU A 47 4.16 -56.44 12.11
N HIS A 48 3.52 -57.40 12.76
CA HIS A 48 2.34 -58.08 12.20
C HIS A 48 1.14 -57.13 12.14
N VAL A 49 0.74 -56.75 10.91
CA VAL A 49 -0.38 -55.84 10.66
C VAL A 49 -1.62 -56.64 10.27
N GLU A 50 -2.73 -56.40 10.98
CA GLU A 50 -4.05 -56.93 10.69
C GLU A 50 -4.94 -55.83 10.11
N TRP A 51 -5.64 -56.10 9.00
CA TRP A 51 -6.60 -55.15 8.44
C TRP A 51 -8.00 -55.42 9.02
N LYS A 52 -8.53 -54.45 9.77
CA LYS A 52 -9.84 -54.57 10.44
C LYS A 52 -10.77 -53.44 10.03
N ARG A 53 -12.08 -53.69 10.03
CA ARG A 53 -13.07 -52.63 9.79
C ARG A 53 -13.37 -51.90 11.12
N PRO A 54 -13.83 -50.64 11.09
CA PRO A 54 -14.15 -49.85 12.28
C PRO A 54 -15.00 -50.58 13.31
N LYS A 55 -16.04 -51.29 12.87
CA LYS A 55 -16.92 -52.10 13.75
C LYS A 55 -16.17 -53.14 14.60
N ASP A 56 -15.04 -53.65 14.11
CA ASP A 56 -14.22 -54.68 14.77
C ASP A 56 -13.11 -54.06 15.64
N ILE A 57 -12.93 -52.74 15.57
CA ILE A 57 -11.90 -51.96 16.29
C ILE A 57 -12.51 -51.28 17.53
N CYS A 58 -13.70 -50.69 17.40
CA CYS A 58 -14.31 -49.86 18.46
C CYS A 58 -15.39 -50.57 19.29
N THR A 59 -15.54 -51.90 19.17
CA THR A 59 -16.54 -52.66 19.95
C THR A 59 -16.37 -52.41 21.46
N PRO A 60 -17.46 -52.13 22.22
CA PRO A 60 -18.88 -52.25 21.87
C PRO A 60 -19.51 -51.01 21.22
N ASP A 61 -18.79 -49.91 21.10
CA ASP A 61 -19.33 -48.64 20.60
C ASP A 61 -19.55 -48.69 19.08
N PRO A 62 -20.63 -48.09 18.56
CA PRO A 62 -20.86 -48.01 17.12
C PRO A 62 -19.84 -47.08 16.47
N PRO A 63 -19.24 -47.47 15.32
CA PRO A 63 -18.33 -46.60 14.58
C PRO A 63 -19.08 -45.38 14.02
N GLN A 64 -18.41 -44.24 13.97
CA GLN A 64 -18.91 -42.97 13.45
C GLN A 64 -17.82 -42.30 12.59
N LEU A 65 -18.24 -41.51 11.60
CA LEU A 65 -17.29 -40.63 10.90
C LEU A 65 -16.89 -39.49 11.84
N PHE A 66 -17.86 -38.89 12.53
CA PHE A 66 -17.66 -37.75 13.43
C PHE A 66 -18.31 -37.98 14.79
N VAL A 67 -17.61 -37.66 15.88
CA VAL A 67 -18.14 -37.70 17.26
C VAL A 67 -18.24 -36.27 17.79
N ASP A 68 -19.42 -35.86 18.24
CA ASP A 68 -19.69 -34.52 18.81
C ASP A 68 -19.30 -33.31 17.93
N GLY A 69 -19.15 -33.52 16.62
CA GLY A 69 -18.91 -32.47 15.63
C GLY A 69 -17.57 -32.63 14.93
N MET A 70 -17.04 -31.52 14.42
CA MET A 70 -15.74 -31.50 13.75
C MET A 70 -14.76 -30.79 14.67
N SER A 71 -13.69 -31.48 15.07
CA SER A 71 -12.68 -30.91 15.94
C SER A 71 -11.30 -31.14 15.36
N SER A 72 -10.38 -30.23 15.68
CA SER A 72 -8.99 -30.48 15.35
C SER A 72 -8.54 -31.75 16.09
N HIS A 73 -8.98 -31.99 17.33
CA HIS A 73 -8.62 -33.11 18.22
C HIS A 73 -8.77 -34.51 17.61
N ASP A 74 -9.65 -34.68 16.63
CA ASP A 74 -9.94 -35.93 15.88
C ASP A 74 -8.77 -36.47 15.03
N VAL A 75 -7.64 -35.75 15.06
CA VAL A 75 -6.54 -35.88 14.12
C VAL A 75 -5.22 -36.03 14.90
N THR A 76 -4.84 -37.26 15.22
CA THR A 76 -3.57 -37.57 15.91
C THR A 76 -2.69 -38.48 15.05
N GLN A 77 -1.42 -38.11 14.88
CA GLN A 77 -0.45 -38.84 14.08
C GLN A 77 -0.13 -40.21 14.70
N GLY A 78 -0.13 -41.26 13.87
CA GLY A 78 0.34 -42.59 14.25
C GLY A 78 1.84 -42.79 14.03
N LYS A 79 2.23 -44.02 13.67
CA LYS A 79 3.64 -44.41 13.48
C LYS A 79 4.30 -43.84 12.20
N LEU A 80 3.54 -43.23 11.30
CA LEU A 80 4.03 -42.76 10.00
C LEU A 80 4.59 -41.34 10.09
N GLY A 81 5.71 -41.06 9.41
CA GLY A 81 6.34 -39.74 9.32
C GLY A 81 5.61 -38.76 8.39
N ASN A 82 4.29 -38.63 8.54
CA ASN A 82 3.41 -37.81 7.68
C ASN A 82 2.80 -36.60 8.41
N CYS A 83 3.49 -36.07 9.43
CA CYS A 83 3.07 -34.91 10.21
C CYS A 83 2.55 -33.73 9.38
N TRP A 84 3.13 -33.51 8.20
CA TRP A 84 2.71 -32.49 7.24
C TRP A 84 1.24 -32.63 6.78
N PHE A 85 0.77 -33.87 6.61
CA PHE A 85 -0.60 -34.20 6.23
C PHE A 85 -1.54 -34.08 7.43
N VAL A 86 -1.12 -34.61 8.58
CA VAL A 86 -1.88 -34.56 9.82
C VAL A 86 -2.11 -33.10 10.25
N ALA A 87 -1.07 -32.25 10.21
CA ALA A 87 -1.19 -30.81 10.47
C ALA A 87 -2.19 -30.12 9.53
N ALA A 88 -2.21 -30.51 8.25
CA ALA A 88 -3.16 -29.98 7.28
C ALA A 88 -4.59 -30.44 7.58
N CYS A 89 -4.79 -31.68 8.04
CA CYS A 89 -6.09 -32.18 8.51
C CYS A 89 -6.56 -31.42 9.76
N SER A 90 -5.67 -31.10 10.70
CA SER A 90 -5.99 -30.29 11.88
C SER A 90 -6.54 -28.91 11.49
N SER A 91 -5.97 -28.28 10.46
CA SER A 91 -6.49 -27.01 9.92
C SER A 91 -7.80 -27.20 9.14
N LEU A 92 -7.94 -28.29 8.39
CA LEU A 92 -9.14 -28.60 7.62
C LEU A 92 -10.38 -28.80 8.52
N ALA A 93 -10.21 -29.43 9.68
CA ALA A 93 -11.29 -29.68 10.64
C ALA A 93 -11.96 -28.40 11.15
N LEU A 94 -11.27 -27.26 11.10
CA LEU A 94 -11.80 -25.95 11.52
C LEU A 94 -12.71 -25.30 10.47
N GLU A 95 -12.73 -25.82 9.24
CA GLU A 95 -13.46 -25.23 8.12
C GLU A 95 -14.45 -26.23 7.52
N PRO A 96 -15.67 -26.36 8.10
CA PRO A 96 -16.67 -27.33 7.67
C PRO A 96 -16.97 -27.27 6.16
N SER A 97 -16.99 -26.06 5.58
CA SER A 97 -17.25 -25.86 4.14
C SER A 97 -16.16 -26.38 3.20
N LEU A 98 -14.93 -26.53 3.70
CA LEU A 98 -13.84 -27.17 2.97
C LEU A 98 -13.84 -28.67 3.21
N LEU A 99 -14.11 -29.10 4.45
CA LEU A 99 -14.25 -30.50 4.79
C LEU A 99 -15.35 -31.19 3.99
N GLU A 100 -16.53 -30.55 3.81
CA GLU A 100 -17.61 -31.06 2.96
C GLU A 100 -17.21 -31.21 1.47
N LYS A 101 -16.20 -30.46 1.01
CA LYS A 101 -15.64 -30.65 -0.34
C LYS A 101 -14.81 -31.92 -0.40
N VAL A 102 -14.03 -32.19 0.66
CA VAL A 102 -13.16 -33.37 0.77
C VAL A 102 -13.96 -34.64 1.08
N ILE A 103 -14.96 -34.55 1.95
CA ILE A 103 -15.84 -35.63 2.37
C ILE A 103 -17.27 -35.26 1.91
N PRO A 104 -17.63 -35.55 0.65
CA PRO A 104 -18.92 -35.16 0.11
C PRO A 104 -20.06 -36.00 0.70
N ASP A 105 -21.23 -35.37 0.90
CA ASP A 105 -22.45 -36.06 1.34
C ASP A 105 -22.26 -36.88 2.64
N ILE A 106 -21.57 -36.28 3.63
CA ILE A 106 -21.19 -36.90 4.92
C ILE A 106 -22.31 -37.77 5.49
N LYS A 107 -23.53 -37.22 5.58
CA LYS A 107 -24.71 -37.93 6.12
C LYS A 107 -25.04 -39.25 5.42
N HIS A 108 -24.74 -39.39 4.12
CA HIS A 108 -25.00 -40.63 3.37
C HIS A 108 -23.87 -41.65 3.47
N GLN A 109 -22.71 -41.24 3.97
CA GLN A 109 -21.54 -42.09 4.20
C GLN A 109 -21.43 -42.52 5.67
N GLU A 110 -22.09 -41.80 6.57
CA GLU A 110 -22.12 -42.11 8.00
C GLU A 110 -22.70 -43.51 8.28
N TRP A 111 -22.20 -44.14 9.34
CA TRP A 111 -22.80 -45.35 9.89
C TRP A 111 -24.15 -45.00 10.52
N ASP A 112 -25.23 -45.41 9.87
CA ASP A 112 -26.59 -45.16 10.33
C ASP A 112 -27.13 -46.39 11.10
N PRO A 113 -27.32 -46.29 12.44
CA PRO A 113 -27.88 -47.38 13.22
C PRO A 113 -29.33 -47.70 12.87
N GLU A 114 -30.08 -46.73 12.36
CA GLU A 114 -31.49 -46.90 11.98
C GLU A 114 -31.62 -47.54 10.58
N ASN A 115 -30.57 -47.47 9.76
CA ASN A 115 -30.52 -48.04 8.43
C ASN A 115 -29.24 -48.86 8.19
N VAL A 116 -29.10 -49.96 8.94
CA VAL A 116 -27.95 -50.89 8.84
C VAL A 116 -27.71 -51.40 7.41
N GLY A 117 -28.77 -51.50 6.59
CA GLY A 117 -28.70 -51.91 5.19
C GLY A 117 -27.99 -50.92 4.27
N ASN A 118 -27.77 -49.67 4.69
CA ASN A 118 -27.09 -48.61 3.93
C ASN A 118 -25.55 -48.68 4.05
N TYR A 119 -25.02 -49.54 4.93
CA TYR A 119 -23.58 -49.74 5.11
C TYR A 119 -23.04 -50.90 4.26
N GLN A 120 -22.15 -50.57 3.32
CA GLN A 120 -21.50 -51.55 2.42
C GLN A 120 -19.97 -51.50 2.56
N GLY A 121 -19.44 -50.90 3.63
CA GLY A 121 -18.00 -50.79 3.87
C GLY A 121 -17.27 -50.04 2.75
N ILE A 122 -17.92 -49.03 2.16
CA ILE A 122 -17.44 -48.24 1.03
C ILE A 122 -17.60 -46.74 1.32
N PHE A 123 -16.54 -45.98 1.07
CA PHE A 123 -16.46 -44.55 1.31
C PHE A 123 -15.87 -43.82 0.10
N ARG A 124 -16.12 -42.52 -0.01
CA ARG A 124 -15.58 -41.64 -1.05
C ARG A 124 -15.04 -40.34 -0.47
N PHE A 125 -13.92 -39.91 -1.02
CA PHE A 125 -13.24 -38.67 -0.69
C PHE A 125 -12.89 -37.93 -1.97
N ARG A 126 -12.66 -36.62 -1.89
CA ARG A 126 -12.28 -35.79 -3.01
C ARG A 126 -11.03 -34.99 -2.69
N PHE A 127 -10.05 -35.06 -3.58
CA PHE A 127 -8.83 -34.28 -3.48
C PHE A 127 -8.60 -33.50 -4.76
N PHE A 128 -8.13 -32.27 -4.63
CA PHE A 128 -7.78 -31.45 -5.76
C PHE A 128 -6.43 -31.89 -6.36
N ARG A 129 -6.45 -32.32 -7.61
CA ARG A 129 -5.28 -32.79 -8.36
C ARG A 129 -5.26 -32.17 -9.76
N GLN A 130 -4.13 -31.58 -10.15
CA GLN A 130 -3.92 -30.99 -11.49
C GLN A 130 -5.10 -30.12 -11.99
N GLY A 131 -5.65 -29.27 -11.12
CA GLY A 131 -6.68 -28.31 -11.51
C GLY A 131 -8.11 -28.84 -11.46
N GLN A 132 -8.31 -30.07 -10.98
CA GLN A 132 -9.61 -30.78 -10.94
C GLN A 132 -9.80 -31.52 -9.62
N TRP A 133 -11.06 -31.66 -9.20
CA TRP A 133 -11.40 -32.52 -8.07
C TRP A 133 -11.43 -33.98 -8.54
N THR A 134 -10.67 -34.82 -7.85
CA THR A 134 -10.59 -36.26 -8.08
C THR A 134 -11.27 -36.99 -6.93
N GLU A 135 -12.30 -37.77 -7.25
CA GLU A 135 -12.98 -38.65 -6.31
C GLU A 135 -12.20 -39.97 -6.18
N VAL A 136 -11.89 -40.33 -4.93
CA VAL A 136 -11.21 -41.56 -4.55
C VAL A 136 -12.18 -42.37 -3.71
N VAL A 137 -12.48 -43.57 -4.18
CA VAL A 137 -13.31 -44.55 -3.47
C VAL A 137 -12.39 -45.50 -2.70
N ILE A 138 -12.73 -45.83 -1.46
CA ILE A 138 -12.01 -46.82 -0.65
C ILE A 138 -13.01 -47.73 0.07
N ASP A 139 -12.54 -48.90 0.50
CA ASP A 139 -13.19 -49.62 1.61
C ASP A 139 -12.70 -49.09 2.97
N ASP A 140 -13.34 -49.51 4.06
CA ASP A 140 -12.98 -49.12 5.44
C ASP A 140 -12.07 -50.11 6.17
N LEU A 141 -11.40 -51.04 5.50
CA LEU A 141 -10.38 -51.87 6.14
C LEU A 141 -9.17 -51.00 6.53
N LEU A 142 -8.86 -50.89 7.82
CA LEU A 142 -7.78 -50.05 8.33
C LEU A 142 -6.63 -50.92 8.89
N PRO A 143 -5.36 -50.52 8.69
CA PRO A 143 -4.21 -51.19 9.27
C PRO A 143 -4.21 -51.09 10.80
N THR A 144 -4.14 -52.24 11.48
CA THR A 144 -4.07 -52.33 12.94
C THR A 144 -2.92 -53.21 13.42
N ILE A 145 -2.39 -52.90 14.60
CA ILE A 145 -1.46 -53.77 15.35
C ILE A 145 -2.10 -54.00 16.72
N ALA A 146 -2.30 -55.27 17.08
CA ALA A 146 -2.99 -55.66 18.31
C ALA A 146 -4.35 -54.95 18.50
N GLY A 147 -5.11 -54.80 17.41
CA GLY A 147 -6.43 -54.15 17.41
C GLY A 147 -6.43 -52.63 17.52
N LYS A 148 -5.27 -51.97 17.50
CA LYS A 148 -5.14 -50.50 17.51
C LYS A 148 -4.72 -49.99 16.13
N LEU A 149 -5.27 -48.84 15.71
CA LEU A 149 -4.87 -48.17 14.46
C LEU A 149 -3.37 -47.85 14.46
N VAL A 150 -2.71 -48.11 13.32
CA VAL A 150 -1.25 -47.90 13.17
C VAL A 150 -0.93 -46.45 12.82
N TYR A 151 -1.80 -45.82 12.02
CA TYR A 151 -1.58 -44.51 11.42
C TYR A 151 -2.48 -43.45 12.09
N ILE A 152 -2.97 -42.48 11.33
CA ILE A 152 -3.79 -41.41 11.92
C ILE A 152 -5.03 -41.99 12.62
N HIS A 153 -5.38 -41.41 13.76
CA HIS A 153 -6.55 -41.80 14.55
C HIS A 153 -7.09 -40.62 15.36
N SER A 154 -8.35 -40.72 15.77
CA SER A 154 -8.95 -39.81 16.75
C SER A 154 -8.61 -40.24 18.17
N THR A 155 -8.70 -39.30 19.11
CA THR A 155 -8.74 -39.59 20.55
C THR A 155 -9.99 -40.39 20.92
N ASP A 156 -11.09 -40.17 20.21
CA ASP A 156 -12.32 -40.95 20.33
C ASP A 156 -12.19 -42.26 19.54
N LYS A 157 -12.27 -43.38 20.26
CA LYS A 157 -11.98 -44.71 19.68
C LYS A 157 -12.98 -45.14 18.61
N ASN A 158 -14.16 -44.54 18.59
CA ASN A 158 -15.22 -44.85 17.64
C ASN A 158 -15.32 -43.83 16.49
N GLU A 159 -14.39 -42.88 16.36
CA GLU A 159 -14.36 -41.89 15.30
C GLU A 159 -13.30 -42.21 14.22
N PHE A 160 -13.69 -42.20 12.94
CA PHE A 160 -12.85 -42.77 11.86
C PHE A 160 -12.64 -41.88 10.62
N TRP A 161 -13.17 -40.65 10.55
CA TRP A 161 -13.02 -39.83 9.34
C TRP A 161 -11.56 -39.59 8.97
N SER A 162 -10.70 -39.29 9.95
CA SER A 162 -9.29 -38.95 9.72
C SER A 162 -8.51 -40.14 9.17
N ALA A 163 -8.73 -41.33 9.73
CA ALA A 163 -8.15 -42.60 9.28
C ALA A 163 -8.55 -42.96 7.84
N LEU A 164 -9.82 -42.74 7.49
CA LEU A 164 -10.33 -43.02 6.15
C LEU A 164 -9.83 -42.00 5.11
N VAL A 165 -9.77 -40.71 5.47
CA VAL A 165 -9.19 -39.66 4.60
C VAL A 165 -7.72 -39.95 4.31
N GLU A 166 -6.93 -40.33 5.31
CA GLU A 166 -5.54 -40.72 5.12
C GLU A 166 -5.41 -41.95 4.23
N LYS A 167 -6.24 -42.97 4.42
CA LYS A 167 -6.26 -44.15 3.55
C LYS A 167 -6.54 -43.78 2.09
N ALA A 168 -7.53 -42.94 1.84
CA ALA A 168 -7.86 -42.48 0.49
C ALA A 168 -6.70 -41.68 -0.13
N TYR A 169 -6.00 -40.89 0.69
CA TYR A 169 -4.83 -40.15 0.25
C TYR A 169 -3.61 -41.06 -0.02
N ALA A 170 -3.38 -42.06 0.81
CA ALA A 170 -2.37 -43.11 0.65
C ALA A 170 -2.62 -43.92 -0.62
N LYS A 171 -3.87 -44.31 -0.89
CA LYS A 171 -4.27 -44.98 -2.13
C LYS A 171 -3.90 -44.17 -3.37
N MET A 172 -4.14 -42.86 -3.34
CA MET A 172 -3.80 -41.98 -4.44
C MET A 172 -2.28 -41.82 -4.59
N ALA A 173 -1.54 -41.85 -3.48
CA ALA A 173 -0.07 -41.82 -3.47
C ALA A 173 0.58 -43.17 -3.83
N GLY A 174 -0.15 -44.29 -3.75
CA GLY A 174 0.29 -45.64 -4.09
C GLY A 174 0.44 -46.57 -2.89
N SER A 175 0.85 -46.04 -1.73
CA SER A 175 0.94 -46.76 -0.45
C SER A 175 0.95 -45.76 0.73
N TYR A 176 0.84 -46.26 1.96
CA TYR A 176 1.03 -45.42 3.16
C TYR A 176 2.46 -44.86 3.25
N GLU A 177 3.49 -45.68 2.98
CA GLU A 177 4.89 -45.25 2.97
C GLU A 177 5.16 -44.09 2.01
N ALA A 178 4.42 -43.96 0.90
CA ALA A 178 4.57 -42.85 -0.03
C ALA A 178 4.24 -41.46 0.59
N LEU A 179 3.53 -41.45 1.72
CA LEU A 179 3.18 -40.23 2.47
C LEU A 179 4.29 -39.77 3.44
N GLU A 180 5.36 -40.52 3.64
CA GLU A 180 6.48 -40.10 4.47
C GLU A 180 7.20 -38.87 3.87
N ALA A 181 7.55 -37.92 4.75
CA ALA A 181 8.32 -36.72 4.42
C ALA A 181 7.74 -35.90 3.23
N GLY A 182 6.56 -35.29 3.44
CA GLY A 182 5.93 -34.38 2.49
C GLY A 182 5.91 -32.92 2.95
N ASN A 183 5.24 -32.06 2.18
CA ASN A 183 5.13 -30.63 2.43
C ASN A 183 3.69 -30.26 2.81
N THR A 184 3.48 -29.57 3.94
CA THR A 184 2.14 -29.20 4.43
C THR A 184 1.33 -28.43 3.41
N GLY A 185 1.97 -27.51 2.66
CA GLY A 185 1.31 -26.74 1.61
C GLY A 185 0.70 -27.61 0.52
N ASP A 186 1.29 -28.77 0.24
CA ASP A 186 0.73 -29.69 -0.75
C ASP A 186 -0.63 -30.27 -0.31
N ALA A 187 -0.73 -30.70 0.96
CA ALA A 187 -1.98 -31.22 1.51
C ALA A 187 -3.04 -30.10 1.56
N LEU A 188 -2.66 -28.89 1.98
CA LEU A 188 -3.57 -27.75 2.03
C LEU A 188 -4.14 -27.42 0.65
N VAL A 189 -3.33 -27.46 -0.42
CA VAL A 189 -3.83 -27.28 -1.79
C VAL A 189 -4.74 -28.43 -2.21
N ASP A 190 -4.39 -29.67 -1.86
CA ASP A 190 -5.19 -30.86 -2.22
C ASP A 190 -6.56 -30.87 -1.50
N PHE A 191 -6.68 -30.24 -0.33
CA PHE A 191 -7.94 -30.10 0.41
C PHE A 191 -8.80 -28.91 -0.03
N THR A 192 -8.21 -27.89 -0.66
CA THR A 192 -8.90 -26.62 -0.91
C THR A 192 -9.07 -26.28 -2.39
N GLY A 193 -8.17 -26.76 -3.25
CA GLY A 193 -7.98 -26.25 -4.61
C GLY A 193 -7.40 -24.83 -4.69
N GLY A 194 -6.94 -24.31 -3.56
CA GLY A 194 -6.34 -22.98 -3.43
C GLY A 194 -4.91 -22.90 -3.97
N VAL A 195 -4.17 -21.94 -3.42
CA VAL A 195 -2.76 -21.68 -3.71
C VAL A 195 -2.01 -21.45 -2.40
N CYS A 196 -0.80 -22.00 -2.27
CA CYS A 196 0.01 -21.83 -1.07
C CYS A 196 1.10 -20.77 -1.26
N GLU A 197 1.22 -19.91 -0.26
CA GLU A 197 2.34 -18.99 -0.05
C GLU A 197 3.16 -19.48 1.14
N SER A 198 4.50 -19.47 1.02
CA SER A 198 5.41 -19.82 2.12
C SER A 198 6.17 -18.58 2.57
N ILE A 199 6.00 -18.19 3.82
CA ILE A 199 6.60 -17.01 4.44
C ILE A 199 7.76 -17.47 5.31
N SER A 200 8.98 -16.96 5.05
CA SER A 200 10.15 -17.20 5.91
C SER A 200 10.16 -16.20 7.06
N LEU A 201 9.86 -16.67 8.27
CA LEU A 201 9.79 -15.86 9.49
C LEU A 201 11.18 -15.37 9.92
N LYS A 202 12.20 -16.23 9.81
CA LYS A 202 13.57 -15.88 10.16
C LYS A 202 14.23 -14.97 9.13
N ASP A 203 14.16 -15.33 7.85
CA ASP A 203 14.82 -14.53 6.79
C ASP A 203 14.09 -13.21 6.54
N GLY A 204 12.79 -13.15 6.85
CA GLY A 204 11.99 -11.92 6.75
C GLY A 204 12.22 -10.92 7.88
N GLY A 205 12.96 -11.29 8.93
CA GLY A 205 13.28 -10.41 10.06
C GLY A 205 12.09 -10.07 10.96
N TYR A 206 11.02 -10.88 10.96
CA TYR A 206 9.78 -10.61 11.69
C TYR A 206 9.94 -10.65 13.21
N SER A 207 10.99 -11.28 13.74
CA SER A 207 11.30 -11.25 15.17
C SER A 207 11.87 -9.91 15.63
N GLN A 208 12.61 -9.19 14.76
CA GLN A 208 13.31 -7.95 15.11
C GLN A 208 12.53 -6.69 14.73
N ASP A 209 11.64 -6.78 13.75
CA ASP A 209 10.88 -5.67 13.19
C ASP A 209 9.41 -5.73 13.65
N GLN A 210 9.06 -4.88 14.62
CA GLN A 210 7.73 -4.84 15.22
C GLN A 210 6.64 -4.48 14.19
N GLU A 211 6.93 -3.60 13.23
CA GLU A 211 5.94 -3.17 12.24
C GLU A 211 5.66 -4.29 11.24
N LYS A 212 6.70 -4.93 10.69
CA LYS A 212 6.54 -6.11 9.83
C LYS A 212 5.78 -7.23 10.53
N ARG A 213 6.09 -7.46 11.82
CA ARG A 213 5.39 -8.44 12.65
C ARG A 213 3.89 -8.14 12.76
N LEU A 214 3.52 -6.87 12.98
CA LEU A 214 2.12 -6.46 13.04
C LEU A 214 1.40 -6.59 11.69
N VAL A 215 2.07 -6.29 10.57
CA VAL A 215 1.52 -6.50 9.23
C VAL A 215 1.28 -7.99 8.96
N LEU A 216 2.23 -8.85 9.31
CA LEU A 216 2.08 -10.30 9.17
C LEU A 216 0.93 -10.84 10.03
N PHE A 217 0.82 -10.39 11.28
CA PHE A 217 -0.29 -10.75 12.16
C PHE A 217 -1.65 -10.42 11.52
N LYS A 218 -1.81 -9.18 11.03
CA LYS A 218 -3.06 -8.75 10.35
C LYS A 218 -3.35 -9.58 9.11
N SER A 219 -2.32 -9.95 8.35
CA SER A 219 -2.44 -10.80 7.16
C SER A 219 -2.93 -12.21 7.51
N MET A 220 -2.31 -12.86 8.50
CA MET A 220 -2.72 -14.20 8.96
C MET A 220 -4.13 -14.18 9.58
N GLN A 221 -4.47 -13.14 10.34
CA GLN A 221 -5.81 -12.97 10.90
C GLN A 221 -6.87 -12.80 9.80
N ARG A 222 -6.57 -12.02 8.76
CA ARG A 222 -7.44 -11.89 7.58
C ARG A 222 -7.60 -13.22 6.84
N ALA A 223 -6.51 -13.96 6.64
CA ALA A 223 -6.53 -15.27 6.00
C ALA A 223 -7.45 -16.25 6.73
N MET A 224 -7.37 -16.34 8.06
CA MET A 224 -8.28 -17.16 8.88
C MET A 224 -9.75 -16.75 8.69
N ARG A 225 -10.05 -15.44 8.72
CA ARG A 225 -11.43 -14.94 8.49
C ARG A 225 -11.94 -15.26 7.08
N ASP A 226 -11.05 -15.28 6.10
CA ASP A 226 -11.34 -15.61 4.71
C ASP A 226 -11.33 -17.14 4.47
N LYS A 227 -11.39 -17.95 5.54
CA LYS A 227 -11.43 -19.43 5.52
C LYS A 227 -10.22 -20.08 4.86
N SER A 228 -9.08 -19.38 4.87
CA SER A 228 -7.80 -19.92 4.38
C SER A 228 -7.15 -20.78 5.46
N LEU A 229 -6.45 -21.84 5.04
CA LEU A 229 -5.80 -22.77 5.96
C LEU A 229 -4.34 -22.39 6.17
N ILE A 230 -3.84 -22.53 7.40
CA ILE A 230 -2.48 -22.08 7.76
C ILE A 230 -1.73 -23.21 8.49
N GLY A 231 -0.51 -23.49 8.04
CA GLY A 231 0.45 -24.35 8.73
C GLY A 231 1.71 -23.59 9.14
N ALA A 232 2.48 -24.15 10.07
CA ALA A 232 3.77 -23.62 10.49
C ALA A 232 4.79 -24.76 10.66
N SER A 233 6.08 -24.44 10.58
CA SER A 233 7.14 -25.43 10.81
C SER A 233 8.44 -24.78 11.29
N ILE A 234 9.29 -25.63 11.87
CA ILE A 234 10.65 -25.27 12.31
C ILE A 234 11.64 -26.05 11.45
N ARG A 235 12.40 -25.34 10.61
CA ARG A 235 13.38 -25.92 9.71
C ARG A 235 14.61 -26.42 10.50
N ILE A 236 15.04 -27.64 10.18
CA ILE A 236 16.28 -28.25 10.67
C ILE A 236 17.48 -27.86 9.80
N LYS A 237 18.66 -27.84 10.39
CA LYS A 237 19.92 -27.69 9.63
C LYS A 237 20.41 -29.04 9.12
N ASN A 238 20.36 -30.06 9.98
CA ASN A 238 20.88 -31.40 9.72
C ASN A 238 19.81 -32.46 9.99
N ARG A 239 19.88 -33.62 9.32
CA ARG A 239 18.91 -34.72 9.52
C ARG A 239 18.88 -35.25 10.95
N ASP A 240 20.00 -35.17 11.68
CA ASP A 240 20.06 -35.59 13.09
C ASP A 240 19.18 -34.72 14.00
N GLU A 241 18.74 -33.54 13.55
CA GLU A 241 17.82 -32.67 14.28
C GLU A 241 16.34 -32.97 14.00
N MET A 242 16.05 -33.91 13.10
CA MET A 242 14.68 -34.31 12.77
C MET A 242 13.96 -34.81 14.03
N GLU A 243 12.78 -34.25 14.28
CA GLU A 243 11.91 -34.57 15.43
C GLU A 243 12.58 -34.36 16.81
N LYS A 244 13.71 -33.64 16.88
CA LYS A 244 14.31 -33.23 18.16
C LYS A 244 13.46 -32.14 18.81
N ARG A 245 13.34 -32.25 20.13
CA ARG A 245 12.64 -31.26 20.98
C ARG A 245 13.54 -30.08 21.30
N THR A 246 13.01 -28.86 21.21
CA THR A 246 13.65 -27.65 21.73
C THR A 246 13.51 -27.59 23.25
N GLU A 247 14.29 -26.72 23.88
CA GLU A 247 14.16 -26.42 25.33
C GLU A 247 12.76 -25.91 25.68
N THR A 248 12.12 -25.21 24.73
CA THR A 248 10.76 -24.67 24.84
C THR A 248 9.65 -25.67 24.49
N GLY A 249 9.98 -26.94 24.32
CA GLY A 249 9.02 -28.01 24.12
C GLY A 249 8.60 -28.27 22.66
N LEU A 250 8.90 -27.36 21.74
CA LEU A 250 8.58 -27.46 20.30
C LEU A 250 9.44 -28.54 19.59
N VAL A 251 8.99 -29.01 18.43
CA VAL A 251 9.61 -30.11 17.68
C VAL A 251 10.16 -29.57 16.36
N MET A 252 11.44 -29.83 16.11
CA MET A 252 12.12 -29.41 14.88
C MET A 252 11.86 -30.38 13.73
N GLY A 253 11.80 -29.89 12.50
CA GLY A 253 11.53 -30.70 11.30
C GLY A 253 10.08 -31.16 11.19
N HIS A 254 9.20 -30.58 12.01
CA HIS A 254 7.81 -31.00 12.19
C HIS A 254 6.83 -29.91 11.75
N ALA A 255 5.66 -30.31 11.27
CA ALA A 255 4.60 -29.41 10.86
C ALA A 255 3.60 -29.19 12.00
N TYR A 256 3.08 -27.98 12.12
CA TYR A 256 2.05 -27.57 13.07
C TYR A 256 0.87 -26.98 12.30
N GLY A 257 -0.36 -27.31 12.71
CA GLY A 257 -1.56 -26.65 12.22
C GLY A 257 -1.79 -25.36 12.98
N VAL A 258 -2.04 -24.23 12.32
CA VAL A 258 -2.45 -23.00 13.01
C VAL A 258 -3.97 -23.01 13.11
N THR A 259 -4.49 -22.88 14.33
CA THR A 259 -5.92 -23.04 14.61
C THR A 259 -6.63 -21.75 15.04
N ALA A 260 -5.89 -20.72 15.45
CA ALA A 260 -6.46 -19.38 15.69
C ALA A 260 -5.40 -18.27 15.63
N VAL A 261 -5.82 -17.06 15.24
CA VAL A 261 -5.01 -15.82 15.32
C VAL A 261 -5.90 -14.71 15.87
N LYS A 262 -5.67 -14.29 17.12
CA LYS A 262 -6.57 -13.39 17.87
C LYS A 262 -5.83 -12.21 18.50
N LYS A 263 -6.45 -11.02 18.46
CA LYS A 263 -5.99 -9.81 19.18
C LYS A 263 -6.84 -9.64 20.43
N ILE A 264 -6.21 -9.43 21.58
CA ILE A 264 -6.86 -9.18 22.87
C ILE A 264 -6.47 -7.79 23.36
N THR A 265 -7.39 -7.08 24.00
CA THR A 265 -7.12 -5.79 24.64
C THR A 265 -7.22 -5.95 26.14
N ILE A 266 -6.16 -5.57 26.88
CA ILE A 266 -6.10 -5.64 28.34
C ILE A 266 -6.20 -4.22 28.92
N GLY A 267 -7.11 -4.02 29.88
CA GLY A 267 -7.20 -2.81 30.72
C GLY A 267 -8.63 -2.50 31.18
N GLU A 268 -8.83 -2.11 32.44
CA GLU A 268 -10.11 -1.59 32.92
C GLU A 268 -9.96 -0.55 34.07
N GLY A 269 -10.89 0.41 34.11
CA GLY A 269 -10.96 1.53 35.07
C GLY A 269 -10.94 2.91 34.38
N LEU A 270 -11.40 3.96 35.05
CA LEU A 270 -11.35 5.37 34.58
C LEU A 270 -9.92 5.82 34.21
N PHE A 271 -8.89 5.17 34.76
CA PHE A 271 -7.48 5.37 34.43
C PHE A 271 -6.98 4.55 33.22
N SER A 272 -7.80 3.67 32.62
CA SER A 272 -7.44 2.83 31.45
C SER A 272 -7.71 3.47 30.09
N LEU A 273 -8.28 4.69 30.07
CA LEU A 273 -8.52 5.46 28.85
C LEU A 273 -7.20 5.89 28.17
N PHE A 274 -6.11 5.99 28.93
CA PHE A 274 -4.85 6.55 28.44
C PHE A 274 -3.73 5.52 28.14
N ASN A 275 -3.92 4.23 28.46
CA ASN A 275 -2.90 3.17 28.23
C ASN A 275 -3.55 1.78 27.98
N ARG A 276 -4.13 1.56 26.80
CA ARG A 276 -4.62 0.23 26.40
C ARG A 276 -3.49 -0.63 25.86
N GLN A 277 -3.19 -1.75 26.53
CA GLN A 277 -2.22 -2.73 26.04
C GLN A 277 -2.92 -3.78 25.18
N HIS A 278 -2.36 -4.07 24.00
CA HIS A 278 -2.86 -5.12 23.12
C HIS A 278 -1.94 -6.34 23.14
N LEU A 279 -2.53 -7.52 23.31
CA LEU A 279 -1.85 -8.80 23.10
C LEU A 279 -2.21 -9.39 21.74
N TYR A 280 -1.19 -9.86 21.03
CA TYR A 280 -1.32 -10.51 19.73
C TYR A 280 -1.00 -11.99 19.92
N MET A 281 -2.01 -12.85 19.78
CA MET A 281 -1.94 -14.26 20.14
C MET A 281 -2.16 -15.16 18.93
N ILE A 282 -1.50 -16.31 18.92
CA ILE A 282 -1.67 -17.37 17.92
C ILE A 282 -1.79 -18.71 18.62
N ARG A 283 -2.71 -19.55 18.13
CA ARG A 283 -2.93 -20.92 18.60
C ARG A 283 -2.44 -21.90 17.54
N LEU A 284 -1.64 -22.85 17.97
CA LEU A 284 -1.08 -23.89 17.12
C LEU A 284 -1.45 -25.26 17.68
N ARG A 285 -1.48 -26.26 16.81
CA ARG A 285 -1.70 -27.65 17.17
C ARG A 285 -0.58 -28.53 16.66
N ASN A 286 -0.01 -29.30 17.58
CA ASN A 286 0.95 -30.36 17.31
C ASN A 286 0.21 -31.61 16.82
N PRO A 287 0.49 -32.10 15.59
CA PRO A 287 -0.07 -33.34 15.05
C PRO A 287 0.05 -34.59 15.93
N TRP A 288 1.00 -34.63 16.87
CA TRP A 288 1.17 -35.76 17.76
C TRP A 288 0.09 -35.85 18.86
N GLY A 289 -0.76 -34.83 19.01
CA GLY A 289 -1.80 -34.80 20.05
C GLY A 289 -1.25 -34.71 21.48
N GLN A 290 0.01 -34.28 21.62
CA GLN A 290 0.75 -34.13 22.87
C GLN A 290 2.02 -33.29 22.63
N LYS A 291 2.76 -33.00 23.70
CA LYS A 291 4.05 -32.29 23.68
C LYS A 291 3.91 -30.85 23.18
N GLU A 292 3.33 -30.04 24.03
CA GLU A 292 3.07 -28.62 23.81
C GLU A 292 4.26 -27.72 24.17
N TRP A 293 4.06 -26.44 23.82
CA TRP A 293 4.85 -25.30 24.27
C TRP A 293 4.83 -25.20 25.80
N ASN A 294 5.99 -24.98 26.42
CA ASN A 294 6.13 -24.83 27.88
C ASN A 294 6.60 -23.42 28.31
N GLY A 295 6.53 -22.43 27.40
CA GLY A 295 6.88 -21.04 27.68
C GLY A 295 5.64 -20.19 28.05
N PRO A 296 5.74 -18.86 28.01
CA PRO A 296 4.62 -17.97 28.33
C PRO A 296 3.36 -18.30 27.51
N TRP A 297 2.21 -18.32 28.18
CA TRP A 297 0.90 -18.71 27.62
C TRP A 297 0.73 -20.20 27.27
N SER A 298 1.64 -21.08 27.70
CA SER A 298 1.37 -22.52 27.75
C SER A 298 0.15 -22.84 28.63
N ASP A 299 -0.38 -24.05 28.55
CA ASP A 299 -1.58 -24.44 29.29
C ASP A 299 -1.46 -24.24 30.81
N ASP A 300 -0.30 -24.60 31.37
CA ASP A 300 0.00 -24.40 32.81
C ASP A 300 0.54 -22.99 33.17
N SER A 301 0.51 -22.03 32.23
CA SER A 301 1.16 -20.72 32.39
C SER A 301 0.43 -19.80 33.38
N GLU A 302 1.17 -19.24 34.33
CA GLU A 302 0.67 -18.28 35.32
C GLU A 302 0.15 -16.98 34.67
N GLU A 303 0.60 -16.67 33.45
CA GLU A 303 0.18 -15.53 32.65
C GLU A 303 -1.33 -15.53 32.38
N TRP A 304 -1.97 -16.71 32.30
CA TRP A 304 -3.41 -16.82 32.18
C TRP A 304 -4.14 -16.19 33.37
N LYS A 305 -3.56 -16.26 34.57
CA LYS A 305 -4.15 -15.66 35.79
C LYS A 305 -4.33 -14.14 35.68
N LYS A 306 -3.57 -13.48 34.79
CA LYS A 306 -3.64 -12.05 34.52
C LYS A 306 -4.86 -11.65 33.65
N LEU A 307 -5.48 -12.60 32.95
CA LEU A 307 -6.68 -12.35 32.14
C LEU A 307 -7.96 -12.59 32.94
N LYS A 308 -9.00 -11.79 32.66
CA LYS A 308 -10.34 -12.01 33.20
C LYS A 308 -10.97 -13.27 32.62
N SER A 309 -11.91 -13.86 33.35
CA SER A 309 -12.68 -15.03 32.89
C SER A 309 -13.34 -14.80 31.53
N SER A 310 -13.95 -13.63 31.30
CA SER A 310 -14.59 -13.28 30.04
C SER A 310 -13.63 -13.17 28.85
N ASP A 311 -12.37 -12.75 29.07
CA ASP A 311 -11.37 -12.69 28.00
C ASP A 311 -10.77 -14.06 27.68
N ARG A 312 -10.67 -14.93 28.69
CA ARG A 312 -10.32 -16.35 28.51
C ARG A 312 -11.41 -17.10 27.73
N GLU A 313 -12.67 -16.81 28.00
CA GLU A 313 -13.81 -17.38 27.28
C GLU A 313 -13.82 -16.95 25.79
N LYS A 314 -13.56 -15.66 25.49
CA LYS A 314 -13.42 -15.19 24.09
C LYS A 314 -12.30 -15.88 23.31
N LEU A 315 -11.24 -16.32 24.01
CA LEU A 315 -10.17 -17.09 23.39
C LEU A 315 -10.61 -18.53 23.09
N GLY A 316 -11.53 -19.09 23.86
CA GLY A 316 -11.94 -20.49 23.76
C GLY A 316 -10.83 -21.42 24.27
N ILE A 317 -10.23 -21.07 25.41
CA ILE A 317 -9.13 -21.84 26.00
C ILE A 317 -9.68 -23.15 26.56
N VAL A 318 -9.08 -24.25 26.12
CA VAL A 318 -9.17 -25.58 26.75
C VAL A 318 -7.78 -25.81 27.37
N PHE A 319 -7.74 -26.28 28.63
CA PHE A 319 -6.49 -26.55 29.36
C PHE A 319 -6.32 -28.06 29.46
N GLU A 320 -6.02 -28.69 28.33
CA GLU A 320 -5.88 -30.15 28.22
C GLU A 320 -4.64 -30.44 27.38
N ASN A 321 -3.85 -31.45 27.77
CA ASN A 321 -2.67 -31.86 27.01
C ASN A 321 -3.10 -32.66 25.77
N ASP A 322 -3.62 -31.94 24.78
CA ASP A 322 -4.26 -32.41 23.57
C ASP A 322 -3.45 -32.05 22.29
N GLY A 323 -2.28 -31.42 22.50
CA GLY A 323 -1.37 -30.94 21.47
C GLY A 323 -1.66 -29.53 20.97
N GLU A 324 -2.77 -28.90 21.35
CA GLU A 324 -3.12 -27.52 21.03
C GLU A 324 -2.58 -26.56 22.10
N PHE A 325 -1.99 -25.44 21.70
CA PHE A 325 -1.44 -24.47 22.65
C PHE A 325 -1.47 -23.05 22.09
N TRP A 326 -1.57 -22.07 23.00
CA TRP A 326 -1.41 -20.65 22.67
C TRP A 326 0.03 -20.19 22.88
N MET A 327 0.44 -19.20 22.11
CA MET A 327 1.65 -18.42 22.37
C MET A 327 1.48 -16.98 21.88
N SER A 328 2.39 -16.10 22.29
CA SER A 328 2.43 -14.75 21.73
C SER A 328 2.87 -14.81 20.25
N PHE A 329 2.39 -13.88 19.43
CA PHE A 329 2.79 -13.80 18.03
C PHE A 329 4.28 -13.43 17.86
N GLU A 330 4.86 -12.80 18.88
CA GLU A 330 6.28 -12.51 18.99
C GLU A 330 7.10 -13.79 19.18
N ASP A 331 6.69 -14.67 20.09
CA ASP A 331 7.33 -15.97 20.29
C ASP A 331 7.20 -16.83 19.03
N PHE A 332 6.04 -16.79 18.37
CA PHE A 332 5.85 -17.47 17.09
C PHE A 332 6.87 -17.02 16.04
N CYS A 333 7.06 -15.72 15.84
CA CYS A 333 8.03 -15.18 14.89
C CYS A 333 9.49 -15.47 15.28
N SER A 334 9.75 -15.71 16.56
CA SER A 334 11.10 -15.97 17.10
C SER A 334 11.49 -17.45 17.00
N HIS A 335 10.54 -18.36 17.25
CA HIS A 335 10.78 -19.80 17.31
C HIS A 335 10.53 -20.51 15.97
N PHE A 336 9.45 -20.16 15.26
CA PHE A 336 9.13 -20.80 13.98
C PHE A 336 9.97 -20.24 12.85
N THR A 337 10.28 -21.08 11.86
CA THR A 337 11.06 -20.64 10.68
C THR A 337 10.16 -20.28 9.52
N ASN A 338 9.07 -21.02 9.33
CA ASN A 338 8.20 -20.90 8.15
C ASN A 338 6.73 -20.93 8.55
N ALA A 339 5.93 -20.07 7.94
CA ALA A 339 4.47 -20.16 7.91
C ALA A 339 4.00 -20.44 6.48
N THR A 340 3.07 -21.38 6.31
CA THR A 340 2.48 -21.75 5.01
C THR A 340 1.01 -21.35 5.02
N LEU A 341 0.63 -20.42 4.14
CA LEU A 341 -0.73 -19.91 4.04
C LEU A 341 -1.36 -20.41 2.74
N CYS A 342 -2.44 -21.18 2.84
CA CYS A 342 -3.21 -21.66 1.70
C CYS A 342 -4.43 -20.78 1.48
N HIS A 343 -4.35 -19.88 0.50
CA HIS A 343 -5.43 -18.98 0.15
C HIS A 343 -6.56 -19.73 -0.58
N VAL A 344 -7.76 -19.69 -0.01
CA VAL A 344 -8.98 -20.15 -0.68
C VAL A 344 -9.45 -19.03 -1.61
N ILE A 345 -9.19 -19.20 -2.90
CA ILE A 345 -9.52 -18.17 -3.90
C ILE A 345 -11.02 -18.21 -4.23
N ASN A 346 -11.72 -17.09 -3.98
CA ASN A 346 -13.11 -16.95 -4.39
C ASN A 346 -13.22 -16.76 -5.91
N THR A 347 -13.61 -17.82 -6.62
CA THR A 347 -13.91 -17.79 -8.05
C THR A 347 -15.41 -17.92 -8.35
N SER A 348 -16.27 -17.89 -7.33
CA SER A 348 -17.72 -18.09 -7.50
C SER A 348 -18.36 -16.90 -8.24
N ILE A 349 -19.35 -17.17 -9.09
CA ILE A 349 -20.12 -16.12 -9.80
C ILE A 349 -21.23 -15.57 -8.90
N PHE A 350 -21.60 -16.32 -7.85
CA PHE A 350 -22.72 -16.01 -6.95
C PHE A 350 -22.28 -15.45 -5.58
N SER A 351 -21.02 -15.00 -5.46
CA SER A 351 -20.47 -14.50 -4.20
C SER A 351 -20.51 -12.97 -4.14
N LEU A 352 -20.83 -12.44 -2.95
CA LEU A 352 -20.91 -11.00 -2.65
C LEU A 352 -19.54 -10.36 -2.31
N SER A 353 -18.44 -11.14 -2.30
CA SER A 353 -17.08 -10.65 -2.02
C SER A 353 -16.19 -10.61 -3.27
N ASN A 354 -15.02 -9.93 -3.18
CA ASN A 354 -14.09 -9.75 -4.29
C ASN A 354 -13.75 -11.10 -4.97
N ARG A 355 -13.95 -11.14 -6.29
CA ARG A 355 -13.87 -12.35 -7.12
C ARG A 355 -12.59 -12.34 -7.95
N TRP A 356 -11.91 -13.49 -7.99
CA TRP A 356 -10.81 -13.74 -8.91
C TRP A 356 -11.29 -14.47 -10.17
N HIS A 357 -10.81 -14.03 -11.33
CA HIS A 357 -10.94 -14.75 -12.59
C HIS A 357 -9.72 -15.64 -12.79
N VAL A 358 -9.93 -16.94 -13.02
CA VAL A 358 -8.86 -17.92 -13.20
C VAL A 358 -8.80 -18.42 -14.63
N PHE A 359 -7.61 -18.35 -15.23
CA PHE A 359 -7.23 -19.14 -16.39
C PHE A 359 -6.46 -20.37 -15.91
N LYS A 360 -6.76 -21.55 -16.46
CA LYS A 360 -6.05 -22.78 -16.14
C LYS A 360 -5.78 -23.62 -17.39
N HIS A 361 -4.59 -24.20 -17.50
CA HIS A 361 -4.22 -25.06 -18.61
C HIS A 361 -3.21 -26.14 -18.18
N ASN A 362 -3.51 -27.40 -18.49
CA ASN A 362 -2.60 -28.53 -18.29
C ASN A 362 -1.76 -28.75 -19.56
N TYR A 363 -0.46 -28.92 -19.41
CA TYR A 363 0.47 -29.15 -20.52
C TYR A 363 1.72 -29.92 -20.06
N GLN A 364 2.68 -30.14 -20.95
CA GLN A 364 3.92 -30.86 -20.64
C GLN A 364 5.15 -30.22 -21.28
N TRP A 365 6.29 -30.33 -20.58
CA TRP A 365 7.62 -30.16 -21.15
C TRP A 365 8.05 -31.48 -21.79
N SER A 366 8.40 -31.46 -23.08
CA SER A 366 8.84 -32.61 -23.84
C SER A 366 10.28 -32.42 -24.31
N PRO A 367 11.21 -33.34 -23.99
CA PRO A 367 12.60 -33.27 -24.43
C PRO A 367 12.71 -33.10 -25.95
N GLY A 368 13.67 -32.28 -26.41
CA GLY A 368 13.86 -31.98 -27.84
C GLY A 368 12.80 -31.08 -28.48
N SER A 369 11.71 -30.76 -27.77
CA SER A 369 10.64 -29.89 -28.25
C SER A 369 10.38 -28.73 -27.28
N THR A 370 9.49 -28.91 -26.31
CA THR A 370 9.02 -27.86 -25.39
C THR A 370 9.80 -27.77 -24.07
N ALA A 371 10.75 -28.66 -23.81
CA ALA A 371 11.60 -28.63 -22.61
C ALA A 371 12.83 -27.73 -22.82
N GLY A 372 12.60 -26.42 -22.90
CA GLY A 372 13.62 -25.45 -23.29
C GLY A 372 14.64 -25.07 -22.21
N GLY A 373 14.39 -25.42 -20.94
CA GLY A 373 15.17 -24.96 -19.79
C GLY A 373 14.89 -23.50 -19.43
N CYS A 374 15.56 -22.93 -18.42
CA CYS A 374 15.37 -21.55 -17.98
C CYS A 374 16.01 -20.52 -18.93
N VAL A 375 15.88 -19.22 -18.61
CA VAL A 375 16.35 -18.10 -19.44
C VAL A 375 17.86 -18.13 -19.76
N GLU A 376 18.65 -18.82 -18.94
CA GLU A 376 20.09 -19.06 -19.18
C GLU A 376 20.31 -19.90 -20.46
N ASN A 377 19.36 -20.76 -20.82
CA ASN A 377 19.37 -21.54 -22.06
C ASN A 377 18.80 -20.71 -23.22
N ARG A 378 19.45 -19.59 -23.56
CA ARG A 378 18.94 -18.56 -24.51
C ARG A 378 18.41 -19.12 -25.83
N SER A 379 19.03 -20.16 -26.39
CA SER A 379 18.66 -20.75 -27.69
C SER A 379 17.41 -21.64 -27.65
N THR A 380 17.03 -22.13 -26.49
CA THR A 380 15.94 -23.10 -26.31
C THR A 380 14.83 -22.58 -25.39
N PHE A 381 15.08 -21.55 -24.57
CA PHE A 381 14.12 -21.01 -23.61
C PHE A 381 12.76 -20.66 -24.23
N LEU A 382 12.73 -20.00 -25.39
CA LEU A 382 11.47 -19.63 -26.05
C LEU A 382 10.71 -20.80 -26.69
N LYS A 383 11.30 -22.00 -26.73
CA LYS A 383 10.59 -23.23 -27.10
C LYS A 383 9.66 -23.73 -25.98
N ASN A 384 9.87 -23.26 -24.74
CA ASN A 384 8.96 -23.57 -23.65
C ASN A 384 7.53 -23.10 -23.98
N PRO A 385 6.49 -23.74 -23.39
CA PRO A 385 5.10 -23.31 -23.53
C PRO A 385 4.93 -21.83 -23.17
N GLN A 386 4.06 -21.12 -23.88
CA GLN A 386 3.86 -19.68 -23.67
C GLN A 386 2.38 -19.33 -23.51
N TYR A 387 2.05 -18.48 -22.54
CA TYR A 387 0.67 -18.14 -22.21
C TYR A 387 0.50 -16.62 -22.19
N ALA A 388 -0.30 -16.08 -23.10
CA ALA A 388 -0.62 -14.66 -23.08
C ALA A 388 -1.78 -14.38 -22.12
N PHE A 389 -1.77 -13.25 -21.42
CA PHE A 389 -2.89 -12.74 -20.63
C PHE A 389 -2.91 -11.21 -20.66
N THR A 390 -4.09 -10.62 -20.38
CA THR A 390 -4.29 -9.16 -20.41
C THR A 390 -4.71 -8.65 -19.04
N VAL A 391 -4.05 -7.60 -18.58
CA VAL A 391 -4.37 -6.82 -17.39
C VAL A 391 -5.10 -5.57 -17.85
N LYS A 392 -6.39 -5.44 -17.50
CA LYS A 392 -7.28 -4.38 -18.01
C LYS A 392 -7.07 -3.03 -17.33
N GLU A 393 -6.76 -3.10 -16.04
CA GLU A 393 -6.52 -2.01 -15.10
C GLU A 393 -5.32 -2.45 -14.26
N GLU A 394 -4.50 -1.50 -13.82
CA GLU A 394 -3.38 -1.80 -12.95
C GLU A 394 -3.88 -2.48 -11.67
N GLY A 395 -3.25 -3.59 -11.28
CA GLY A 395 -3.77 -4.41 -10.21
C GLY A 395 -2.97 -5.69 -9.98
N GLU A 396 -3.43 -6.47 -8.99
CA GLU A 396 -2.78 -7.71 -8.59
C GLU A 396 -3.08 -8.86 -9.56
N VAL A 397 -2.03 -9.61 -9.91
CA VAL A 397 -2.10 -10.84 -10.69
C VAL A 397 -1.32 -11.92 -9.96
N MET A 398 -1.95 -13.07 -9.76
CA MET A 398 -1.30 -14.22 -9.14
C MET A 398 -1.03 -15.29 -10.19
N ILE A 399 0.20 -15.79 -10.24
CA ILE A 399 0.61 -16.82 -11.19
C ILE A 399 1.06 -18.05 -10.40
N SER A 400 0.53 -19.21 -10.77
CA SER A 400 0.80 -20.50 -10.14
C SER A 400 1.23 -21.50 -11.21
N LEU A 401 2.40 -22.10 -11.00
CA LEU A 401 2.94 -23.19 -11.82
C LEU A 401 3.07 -24.42 -10.94
N MET A 402 2.29 -25.45 -11.22
CA MET A 402 2.25 -26.70 -10.46
C MET A 402 2.67 -27.87 -11.34
N GLN A 403 3.66 -28.65 -10.93
CA GLN A 403 4.02 -29.91 -11.60
C GLN A 403 3.19 -31.09 -11.06
N GLU A 404 3.20 -32.20 -11.79
CA GLU A 404 2.55 -33.44 -11.36
C GLU A 404 3.12 -33.97 -10.03
N ASP A 405 2.27 -34.62 -9.24
CA ASP A 405 2.69 -35.19 -7.95
C ASP A 405 3.58 -36.42 -8.18
N THR A 406 4.80 -36.35 -7.68
CA THR A 406 5.84 -37.37 -7.84
C THR A 406 5.76 -38.50 -6.80
N ARG A 407 4.88 -38.43 -5.79
CA ARG A 407 4.83 -39.41 -4.69
C ARG A 407 4.59 -40.83 -5.15
N LYS A 408 3.74 -41.04 -6.17
CA LYS A 408 3.55 -42.36 -6.77
C LYS A 408 4.82 -42.93 -7.41
N ALA A 409 5.68 -42.05 -7.90
CA ALA A 409 6.95 -42.41 -8.50
C ALA A 409 8.12 -42.39 -7.50
N LYS A 410 7.89 -42.12 -6.20
CA LYS A 410 8.92 -42.25 -5.15
C LYS A 410 9.51 -43.65 -5.06
N GLU A 411 8.70 -44.69 -5.31
CA GLU A 411 9.17 -46.08 -5.45
C GLU A 411 10.32 -46.20 -6.46
N HIS A 412 10.29 -45.35 -7.50
CA HIS A 412 11.26 -45.33 -8.59
C HIS A 412 12.30 -44.20 -8.42
N GLY A 413 12.39 -43.58 -7.23
CA GLY A 413 13.34 -42.51 -6.93
C GLY A 413 13.02 -41.16 -7.58
N ALA A 414 11.77 -40.93 -8.02
CA ALA A 414 11.40 -39.67 -8.65
C ALA A 414 11.41 -38.51 -7.65
N GLU A 415 12.09 -37.43 -8.03
CA GLU A 415 12.06 -36.15 -7.32
C GLU A 415 11.30 -35.10 -8.13
N ASN A 416 10.83 -34.06 -7.45
CA ASN A 416 10.26 -32.89 -8.11
C ASN A 416 11.33 -32.21 -8.99
N LEU A 417 10.91 -31.70 -10.14
CA LEU A 417 11.78 -30.90 -10.98
C LEU A 417 11.95 -29.51 -10.36
N THR A 418 13.11 -28.89 -10.56
CA THR A 418 13.28 -27.46 -10.28
C THR A 418 12.51 -26.67 -11.34
N ILE A 419 11.40 -26.05 -10.95
CA ILE A 419 10.48 -25.35 -11.87
C ILE A 419 10.40 -23.86 -11.54
N GLY A 420 10.06 -23.06 -12.54
CA GLY A 420 9.85 -21.62 -12.43
C GLY A 420 9.25 -21.05 -13.72
N TYR A 421 8.99 -19.75 -13.75
CA TYR A 421 8.44 -19.08 -14.92
C TYR A 421 8.96 -17.66 -15.07
N PHE A 422 8.87 -17.16 -16.31
CA PHE A 422 9.27 -15.80 -16.68
C PHE A 422 8.08 -15.08 -17.32
N VAL A 423 7.91 -13.79 -17.03
CA VAL A 423 6.80 -12.97 -17.54
C VAL A 423 7.37 -11.80 -18.33
N MET A 424 6.87 -11.61 -19.56
CA MET A 424 7.26 -10.51 -20.44
C MET A 424 6.07 -9.63 -20.78
N LYS A 425 6.29 -8.32 -20.90
CA LYS A 425 5.31 -7.38 -21.47
C LYS A 425 5.38 -7.45 -22.99
N VAL A 426 4.23 -7.58 -23.64
CA VAL A 426 4.12 -7.77 -25.10
C VAL A 426 3.08 -6.83 -25.69
N GLU A 427 2.99 -6.81 -27.02
CA GLU A 427 2.03 -6.00 -27.76
C GLU A 427 0.58 -6.44 -27.47
N GLU A 428 -0.33 -5.46 -27.38
CA GLU A 428 -1.75 -5.68 -27.04
C GLU A 428 -2.47 -6.67 -27.98
N ASN A 429 -2.06 -6.67 -29.26
CA ASN A 429 -2.62 -7.54 -30.30
C ASN A 429 -1.89 -8.89 -30.46
N ARG A 430 -0.95 -9.23 -29.58
CA ARG A 430 -0.16 -10.48 -29.64
C ARG A 430 -1.08 -11.72 -29.63
N LYS A 431 -1.01 -12.52 -30.69
CA LYS A 431 -1.78 -13.77 -30.85
C LYS A 431 -0.92 -15.03 -31.06
N TYR A 432 0.34 -14.86 -31.46
CA TYR A 432 1.27 -15.94 -31.77
C TYR A 432 2.43 -15.96 -30.77
N ARG A 433 3.13 -17.10 -30.69
CA ARG A 433 4.28 -17.27 -29.80
C ARG A 433 5.44 -16.30 -30.08
N LEU A 434 6.23 -16.04 -29.05
CA LEU A 434 7.44 -15.24 -29.07
C LEU A 434 8.62 -16.07 -29.59
N HIS A 435 9.40 -15.47 -30.47
CA HIS A 435 10.66 -16.01 -30.99
C HIS A 435 11.87 -15.15 -30.60
N THR A 436 11.63 -14.03 -29.91
CA THR A 436 12.62 -13.11 -29.37
C THR A 436 12.21 -12.69 -27.96
N MET A 437 13.18 -12.28 -27.15
CA MET A 437 12.93 -11.79 -25.79
C MET A 437 12.35 -10.36 -25.82
N PHE A 438 11.50 -10.06 -24.85
CA PHE A 438 10.86 -8.76 -24.63
C PHE A 438 11.19 -8.23 -23.23
N GLU A 439 10.72 -7.02 -22.90
CA GLU A 439 10.82 -6.43 -21.57
C GLU A 439 10.31 -7.40 -20.49
N LYS A 440 11.17 -7.71 -19.53
CA LYS A 440 10.82 -8.54 -18.38
C LYS A 440 9.85 -7.76 -17.49
N ALA A 441 8.65 -8.31 -17.30
CA ALA A 441 7.65 -7.79 -16.38
C ALA A 441 7.74 -8.44 -14.98
N GLY A 442 8.23 -9.68 -14.91
CA GLY A 442 8.38 -10.42 -13.66
C GLY A 442 8.90 -11.84 -13.89
N ASP A 443 9.19 -12.56 -12.82
CA ASP A 443 9.63 -13.95 -12.81
C ASP A 443 9.43 -14.58 -11.45
N SER A 444 9.44 -15.91 -11.39
CA SER A 444 9.55 -16.65 -10.14
C SER A 444 10.99 -17.04 -9.86
N ILE A 445 11.29 -17.35 -8.60
CA ILE A 445 12.45 -18.18 -8.29
C ILE A 445 12.26 -19.58 -8.87
N PHE A 446 13.38 -20.27 -9.14
CA PHE A 446 13.38 -21.67 -9.50
C PHE A 446 13.60 -22.49 -8.24
N ILE A 447 12.64 -23.35 -7.91
CA ILE A 447 12.68 -24.17 -6.69
C ILE A 447 12.25 -25.59 -6.99
N ASN A 448 12.87 -26.54 -6.28
CA ASN A 448 12.47 -27.93 -6.26
C ASN A 448 11.23 -28.10 -5.35
N ALA A 449 10.06 -27.70 -5.85
CA ALA A 449 8.79 -27.78 -5.14
C ALA A 449 7.67 -28.19 -6.11
N ARG A 450 6.59 -28.80 -5.60
CA ARG A 450 5.45 -29.22 -6.42
C ARG A 450 4.74 -28.04 -7.08
N GLU A 451 4.75 -26.88 -6.43
CA GLU A 451 4.12 -25.67 -6.93
C GLU A 451 4.94 -24.42 -6.59
N VAL A 452 4.96 -23.46 -7.52
CA VAL A 452 5.54 -22.12 -7.36
C VAL A 452 4.47 -21.07 -7.60
N VAL A 453 4.27 -20.17 -6.63
CA VAL A 453 3.25 -19.11 -6.67
C VAL A 453 3.90 -17.76 -6.37
N ASN A 454 3.58 -16.75 -7.18
CA ASN A 454 3.93 -15.36 -6.87
C ASN A 454 2.73 -14.44 -7.17
N LYS A 455 2.62 -13.39 -6.36
CA LYS A 455 1.72 -12.26 -6.60
C LYS A 455 2.54 -11.13 -7.23
N PHE A 456 2.02 -10.56 -8.30
CA PHE A 456 2.61 -9.44 -9.02
C PHE A 456 1.64 -8.28 -9.07
N HIS A 457 2.15 -7.06 -9.09
CA HIS A 457 1.36 -5.88 -9.42
C HIS A 457 1.74 -5.44 -10.83
N PHE A 458 0.82 -5.63 -11.79
CA PHE A 458 1.08 -5.31 -13.19
C PHE A 458 0.27 -4.09 -13.61
N LYS A 459 0.92 -3.19 -14.38
CA LYS A 459 0.24 -2.10 -15.09
C LYS A 459 -0.74 -2.68 -16.13
N LYS A 460 -1.67 -1.84 -16.60
CA LYS A 460 -2.50 -2.18 -17.77
C LYS A 460 -1.61 -2.59 -18.95
N GLY A 461 -1.90 -3.75 -19.55
CA GLY A 461 -1.09 -4.28 -20.62
C GLY A 461 -1.39 -5.73 -20.98
N ARG A 462 -0.73 -6.22 -22.03
CA ARG A 462 -0.69 -7.64 -22.37
C ARG A 462 0.67 -8.23 -22.00
N TYR A 463 0.64 -9.45 -21.47
CA TYR A 463 1.79 -10.15 -20.94
C TYR A 463 1.85 -11.58 -21.48
N VAL A 464 3.04 -12.16 -21.52
CA VAL A 464 3.27 -13.59 -21.80
C VAL A 464 4.04 -14.20 -20.65
N VAL A 465 3.49 -15.25 -20.03
CA VAL A 465 4.21 -16.10 -19.07
C VAL A 465 4.73 -17.36 -19.76
N ILE A 466 6.00 -17.69 -19.50
CA ILE A 466 6.72 -18.84 -20.02
C ILE A 466 7.16 -19.72 -18.84
N PRO A 467 6.42 -20.81 -18.54
CA PRO A 467 6.83 -21.80 -17.55
C PRO A 467 7.90 -22.74 -18.10
N SER A 468 8.90 -23.03 -17.28
CA SER A 468 10.03 -23.89 -17.65
C SER A 468 10.57 -24.66 -16.45
N THR A 469 11.26 -25.75 -16.72
CA THR A 469 12.22 -26.35 -15.78
C THR A 469 13.51 -25.53 -15.78
N TYR A 470 14.30 -25.62 -14.71
CA TYR A 470 15.60 -24.97 -14.64
C TYR A 470 16.54 -25.54 -15.72
N GLU A 471 16.71 -26.86 -15.70
CA GLU A 471 17.50 -27.60 -16.70
C GLU A 471 16.71 -27.79 -17.99
N GLN A 472 17.39 -27.71 -19.13
CA GLN A 472 16.84 -28.08 -20.44
C GLN A 472 16.60 -29.59 -20.56
N ASN A 473 15.72 -29.99 -21.49
CA ASN A 473 15.41 -31.39 -21.81
C ASN A 473 14.85 -32.24 -20.65
N LYS A 474 14.34 -31.61 -19.59
CA LYS A 474 13.58 -32.32 -18.55
C LYS A 474 12.12 -32.50 -18.97
N ALA A 475 11.66 -33.74 -18.93
CA ALA A 475 10.26 -34.07 -19.19
C ALA A 475 9.43 -33.87 -17.92
N GLY A 476 8.23 -33.31 -18.04
CA GLY A 476 7.31 -33.18 -16.91
C GLY A 476 5.97 -32.58 -17.31
N GLN A 477 4.90 -33.00 -16.63
CA GLN A 477 3.57 -32.40 -16.79
C GLN A 477 3.38 -31.27 -15.78
N PHE A 478 2.65 -30.22 -16.18
CA PHE A 478 2.34 -29.10 -15.32
C PHE A 478 0.96 -28.49 -15.58
N LEU A 479 0.42 -27.87 -14.55
CA LEU A 479 -0.74 -27.00 -14.56
C LEU A 479 -0.28 -25.54 -14.42
N MET A 480 -0.64 -24.71 -15.39
CA MET A 480 -0.52 -23.25 -15.30
C MET A 480 -1.84 -22.65 -14.82
N ARG A 481 -1.78 -21.78 -13.82
CA ARG A 481 -2.92 -20.99 -13.32
C ARG A 481 -2.56 -19.50 -13.28
N ILE A 482 -3.44 -18.66 -13.83
CA ILE A 482 -3.29 -17.20 -13.79
C ILE A 482 -4.59 -16.62 -13.23
N PHE A 483 -4.48 -15.92 -12.10
CA PHE A 483 -5.59 -15.28 -11.40
C PHE A 483 -5.52 -13.78 -11.62
N THR A 484 -6.62 -13.18 -12.05
CA THR A 484 -6.76 -11.73 -12.28
C THR A 484 -8.05 -11.22 -11.65
N GLU A 485 -8.05 -10.02 -11.06
CA GLU A 485 -9.25 -9.43 -10.44
C GLU A 485 -10.35 -9.13 -11.44
N LYS A 486 -9.97 -8.74 -12.66
CA LYS A 486 -10.90 -8.56 -13.80
C LYS A 486 -10.70 -9.71 -14.80
N SER A 487 -11.76 -10.06 -15.52
CA SER A 487 -11.69 -11.09 -16.59
C SER A 487 -10.56 -10.80 -17.59
N SER A 488 -9.59 -11.70 -17.67
CA SER A 488 -8.44 -11.64 -18.57
C SER A 488 -8.67 -12.49 -19.82
N LYS A 489 -8.21 -12.02 -21.00
CA LYS A 489 -8.22 -12.78 -22.26
C LYS A 489 -7.02 -13.76 -22.32
N ALA A 490 -6.84 -14.56 -21.28
CA ALA A 490 -5.71 -15.46 -21.19
C ALA A 490 -5.82 -16.63 -22.19
N MET A 491 -4.72 -17.00 -22.85
CA MET A 491 -4.67 -18.02 -23.88
C MET A 491 -3.29 -18.68 -24.01
N PHE A 492 -3.27 -19.95 -24.40
CA PHE A 492 -2.06 -20.68 -24.74
C PHE A 492 -1.61 -20.34 -26.17
N LEU A 493 -0.35 -19.95 -26.36
CA LEU A 493 0.24 -19.56 -27.64
C LEU A 493 0.90 -20.77 -28.31
N ASN A 494 0.10 -21.61 -28.98
CA ASN A 494 0.57 -22.87 -29.57
C ASN A 494 0.79 -22.86 -31.09
N GLN A 495 0.32 -21.84 -31.80
CA GLN A 495 0.43 -21.75 -33.26
C GLN A 495 1.74 -21.08 -33.67
N GLU A 496 2.54 -21.82 -34.45
CA GLU A 496 3.48 -21.19 -35.37
C GLU A 496 2.67 -20.66 -36.55
N HIS A 497 3.10 -19.56 -37.17
CA HIS A 497 2.35 -19.02 -38.30
C HIS A 497 2.27 -20.09 -39.40
N SER A 498 1.06 -20.50 -39.80
CA SER A 498 0.89 -21.48 -40.87
C SER A 498 1.40 -20.88 -42.18
N THR A 499 2.43 -21.47 -42.76
CA THR A 499 2.74 -21.29 -44.17
C THR A 499 1.63 -22.00 -44.95
N GLY A 500 0.58 -21.27 -45.33
CA GLY A 500 -0.54 -21.83 -46.07
C GLY A 500 -0.06 -22.63 -47.28
N SER A 501 -0.64 -23.82 -47.45
CA SER A 501 -0.43 -24.69 -48.60
C SER A 501 -0.58 -23.91 -49.90
N LYS A 502 0.34 -24.12 -50.85
CA LYS A 502 0.30 -23.57 -52.22
C LYS A 502 -0.98 -23.99 -52.94
N ILE A 503 -2.08 -23.28 -52.72
CA ILE A 503 -3.26 -23.34 -53.57
C ILE A 503 -3.52 -21.92 -54.02
N PHE A 504 -3.44 -21.72 -55.34
CA PHE A 504 -3.68 -20.46 -56.03
C PHE A 504 -5.06 -19.91 -55.64
N CYS A 505 -5.09 -18.96 -54.71
CA CYS A 505 -6.31 -18.25 -54.34
C CYS A 505 -6.16 -16.79 -54.78
N CYS A 506 -7.03 -16.36 -55.69
CA CYS A 506 -7.00 -15.01 -56.30
C CYS A 506 -7.51 -13.89 -55.37
N PHE A 507 -7.74 -14.17 -54.08
CA PHE A 507 -8.16 -13.18 -53.09
C PHE A 507 -6.95 -12.61 -52.32
N PRO A 508 -6.79 -11.28 -52.20
CA PRO A 508 -5.65 -10.65 -51.53
C PRO A 508 -5.45 -11.06 -50.06
N GLN A 509 -6.50 -11.53 -49.39
CA GLN A 509 -6.48 -11.94 -47.98
C GLN A 509 -5.92 -13.36 -47.75
N CYS A 510 -5.59 -14.10 -48.81
CA CYS A 510 -5.11 -15.49 -48.75
C CYS A 510 -3.58 -15.65 -48.98
N ARG A 511 -2.80 -14.56 -48.98
CA ARG A 511 -1.34 -14.61 -49.17
C ARG A 511 -0.62 -14.83 -47.84
N THR A 512 0.43 -15.66 -47.85
CA THR A 512 1.32 -15.85 -46.68
C THR A 512 2.04 -14.53 -46.34
N PRO A 513 1.97 -14.04 -45.10
CA PRO A 513 2.73 -12.88 -44.64
C PRO A 513 4.23 -13.14 -44.78
N VAL A 514 4.96 -12.14 -45.31
CA VAL A 514 6.41 -12.24 -45.58
C VAL A 514 7.27 -11.50 -44.55
N CYS A 515 6.66 -10.69 -43.68
CA CYS A 515 7.36 -9.91 -42.66
C CYS A 515 6.49 -9.70 -41.41
N VAL A 516 7.13 -9.50 -40.26
CA VAL A 516 6.48 -9.09 -39.00
C VAL A 516 6.82 -7.64 -38.74
N LEU A 517 5.80 -6.80 -38.53
CA LEU A 517 5.96 -5.40 -38.15
C LEU A 517 5.58 -5.25 -36.67
N SER A 518 6.47 -4.66 -35.88
CA SER A 518 6.14 -4.18 -34.53
C SER A 518 6.00 -2.66 -34.58
N VAL A 519 4.91 -2.14 -34.04
CA VAL A 519 4.62 -0.70 -33.96
C VAL A 519 4.45 -0.35 -32.49
N THR A 520 5.33 0.51 -32.00
CA THR A 520 5.21 1.10 -30.67
C THR A 520 4.68 2.51 -30.84
N VAL A 521 3.48 2.77 -30.32
CA VAL A 521 2.94 4.12 -30.26
C VAL A 521 3.51 4.79 -29.02
N TRP A 522 4.23 5.89 -29.24
CA TRP A 522 4.71 6.77 -28.17
C TRP A 522 3.70 7.89 -28.01
N ASP A 523 3.03 7.97 -26.86
CA ASP A 523 2.12 9.08 -26.58
C ASP A 523 2.94 10.35 -26.33
N TYR A 524 2.92 11.27 -27.30
CA TYR A 524 3.36 12.65 -27.11
C TYR A 524 2.14 13.49 -26.74
N ASN A 525 2.16 14.06 -25.54
CA ASN A 525 1.20 15.08 -25.09
C ASN A 525 0.97 16.13 -26.19
N TRP A 526 -0.26 16.25 -26.71
CA TRP A 526 -0.81 17.51 -27.23
C TRP A 526 -2.33 17.58 -27.04
N PHE A 527 -2.77 18.76 -26.58
CA PHE A 527 -4.11 19.34 -26.76
C PHE A 527 -4.80 18.81 -28.03
N TRP A 528 -6.05 18.31 -27.94
CA TRP A 528 -7.14 18.27 -28.94
C TRP A 528 -8.06 17.04 -28.74
N ASP A 529 -8.92 17.03 -27.71
CA ASP A 529 -9.99 16.02 -27.60
C ASP A 529 -11.21 16.36 -28.48
N SER A 530 -11.00 16.42 -29.79
CA SER A 530 -12.10 16.41 -30.78
C SER A 530 -11.71 15.88 -32.16
N PHE A 531 -10.58 15.19 -32.33
CA PHE A 531 -10.12 14.73 -33.64
C PHE A 531 -9.80 13.22 -33.65
N MET A 532 -10.77 12.38 -34.05
CA MET A 532 -10.45 11.06 -34.60
C MET A 532 -10.16 11.20 -36.10
N GLY A 533 -8.90 11.11 -36.49
CA GLY A 533 -8.51 10.92 -37.90
C GLY A 533 -7.88 9.55 -38.13
N GLN A 534 -7.59 9.23 -39.40
CA GLN A 534 -6.85 8.03 -39.80
C GLN A 534 -5.47 8.42 -40.36
N ALA A 535 -4.39 7.79 -39.87
CA ALA A 535 -3.08 7.82 -40.50
C ALA A 535 -2.90 6.56 -41.35
N LYS A 536 -2.52 6.71 -42.63
CA LYS A 536 -2.11 5.59 -43.49
C LYS A 536 -0.60 5.63 -43.66
N ILE A 537 0.09 4.60 -43.18
CA ILE A 537 1.55 4.47 -43.27
C ILE A 537 1.85 3.46 -44.39
N ALA A 538 2.64 3.87 -45.39
CA ALA A 538 3.17 2.97 -46.41
C ALA A 538 4.45 2.31 -45.89
N ILE A 539 4.58 0.99 -46.03
CA ILE A 539 5.72 0.21 -45.50
C ILE A 539 6.56 -0.26 -46.69
N ASP A 540 7.82 0.21 -46.78
CA ASP A 540 8.83 -0.32 -47.71
C ASP A 540 9.58 -1.48 -47.04
N ILE A 541 9.69 -2.62 -47.73
CA ILE A 541 10.20 -3.88 -47.20
C ILE A 541 11.74 -3.97 -47.34
N ASN A 542 12.40 -2.90 -47.82
CA ASN A 542 13.85 -2.84 -47.98
C ASN A 542 14.59 -2.48 -46.67
N ASN A 543 14.52 -3.35 -45.65
CA ASN A 543 15.47 -3.50 -44.54
C ASN A 543 16.00 -2.24 -43.80
N LYS A 544 15.28 -1.11 -43.80
CA LYS A 544 15.59 0.05 -42.96
C LYS A 544 14.39 0.36 -42.09
N ALA A 545 14.58 0.30 -40.77
CA ALA A 545 13.61 0.84 -39.83
C ALA A 545 13.45 2.34 -40.10
N VAL A 546 12.23 2.77 -40.48
CA VAL A 546 11.89 4.17 -40.73
C VAL A 546 10.95 4.63 -39.62
N THR A 547 11.33 5.70 -38.90
CA THR A 547 10.49 6.37 -37.91
C THR A 547 9.89 7.63 -38.55
N GLU A 548 8.59 7.64 -38.84
CA GLU A 548 7.88 8.82 -39.38
C GLU A 548 6.62 9.14 -38.53
N THR A 549 6.30 10.43 -38.39
CA THR A 549 5.22 10.97 -37.54
C THR A 549 4.11 11.62 -38.40
N HIS A 550 2.83 11.32 -38.15
CA HIS A 550 1.68 11.87 -38.92
C HIS A 550 0.55 12.44 -38.02
N GLN A 551 -0.17 13.48 -38.47
CA GLN A 551 -1.31 14.14 -37.79
C GLN A 551 -2.69 13.72 -38.34
N LEU A 552 -3.74 13.79 -37.52
CA LEU A 552 -5.12 13.30 -37.78
C LEU A 552 -6.15 14.46 -37.97
N MET A 553 -7.11 14.34 -38.93
CA MET A 553 -8.19 15.34 -39.21
C MET A 553 -9.63 14.79 -38.96
N GLY A 554 -10.63 15.62 -38.55
CA GLY A 554 -11.93 15.19 -37.98
C GLY A 554 -13.19 16.05 -38.27
N ARG A 555 -14.40 15.51 -37.96
CA ARG A 555 -15.77 16.11 -38.06
C ARG A 555 -16.69 15.62 -36.90
N ARG A 556 -17.68 16.43 -36.43
CA ARG A 556 -18.58 16.20 -35.26
C ARG A 556 -20.05 15.84 -35.60
N ARG A 557 -20.72 15.02 -34.75
CA ARG A 557 -22.19 15.02 -34.46
C ARG A 557 -22.50 14.46 -33.04
N ASN A 558 -23.51 15.04 -32.35
CA ASN A 558 -23.98 14.72 -30.98
C ASN A 558 -25.22 13.80 -30.96
N HIS A 559 -25.42 12.98 -29.91
CA HIS A 559 -26.71 12.35 -29.49
C HIS A 559 -26.80 12.27 -27.95
N GLN A 560 -27.99 12.52 -27.37
CA GLN A 560 -28.36 12.42 -25.94
C GLN A 560 -28.99 11.04 -25.63
N VAL A 561 -28.81 10.53 -24.40
CA VAL A 561 -29.38 9.26 -23.88
C VAL A 561 -30.13 9.49 -22.55
N GLN A 562 -31.26 8.81 -22.34
CA GLN A 562 -32.16 8.88 -21.18
C GLN A 562 -31.94 7.68 -20.20
N MET A 563 -32.07 7.88 -18.88
CA MET A 563 -31.78 6.88 -17.81
C MET A 563 -33.06 6.31 -17.12
N PRO A 564 -33.06 5.06 -16.57
CA PRO A 564 -34.22 4.42 -15.93
C PRO A 564 -34.23 4.45 -14.37
N GLY A 565 -35.45 4.43 -13.79
CA GLY A 565 -35.83 4.01 -12.41
C GLY A 565 -35.44 4.90 -11.22
N VAL A 566 -36.37 5.70 -10.67
CA VAL A 566 -36.20 6.48 -9.42
C VAL A 566 -37.18 5.97 -8.34
N VAL A 567 -36.70 5.72 -7.12
CA VAL A 567 -37.50 5.25 -5.96
C VAL A 567 -37.76 6.42 -5.02
N THR A 568 -38.95 6.51 -4.41
CA THR A 568 -39.35 7.60 -3.50
C THR A 568 -39.36 7.16 -2.04
N VAL A 569 -38.79 7.97 -1.14
CA VAL A 569 -38.88 7.74 0.33
C VAL A 569 -40.32 7.87 0.81
N GLU A 570 -40.78 6.94 1.65
CA GLU A 570 -42.09 6.96 2.34
C GLU A 570 -43.31 7.19 1.42
N ASN A 571 -43.20 6.82 0.14
CA ASN A 571 -44.20 7.04 -0.91
C ASN A 571 -44.53 8.53 -1.20
N GLN A 572 -43.70 9.47 -0.74
CA GLN A 572 -43.85 10.89 -1.07
C GLN A 572 -43.41 11.15 -2.51
N ARG A 573 -44.35 11.55 -3.38
CA ARG A 573 -44.07 11.95 -4.77
C ARG A 573 -44.12 13.47 -4.91
N TYR A 574 -42.99 14.08 -5.25
CA TYR A 574 -42.86 15.54 -5.36
C TYR A 574 -43.97 16.19 -6.21
N SER A 575 -44.23 15.67 -7.41
CA SER A 575 -45.23 16.23 -8.32
C SER A 575 -46.65 16.21 -7.76
N LYS A 576 -47.01 15.16 -7.01
CA LYS A 576 -48.33 15.03 -6.38
C LYS A 576 -48.48 15.99 -5.20
N LEU A 577 -47.47 16.07 -4.35
CA LEU A 577 -47.48 16.94 -3.17
C LEU A 577 -47.46 18.42 -3.55
N LYS A 578 -46.65 18.79 -4.55
CA LYS A 578 -46.61 20.17 -5.08
C LYS A 578 -47.96 20.57 -5.66
N SER A 579 -48.56 19.74 -6.53
CA SER A 579 -49.87 20.02 -7.12
C SER A 579 -50.98 20.11 -6.07
N GLN A 580 -50.91 19.32 -5.00
CA GLN A 580 -51.84 19.43 -3.88
C GLN A 580 -51.69 20.76 -3.13
N CYS A 581 -50.46 21.17 -2.81
CA CYS A 581 -50.20 22.44 -2.13
C CYS A 581 -50.61 23.66 -2.99
N GLU A 582 -50.37 23.60 -4.31
CA GLU A 582 -50.84 24.61 -5.27
C GLU A 582 -52.38 24.73 -5.26
N LYS A 583 -53.09 23.60 -5.26
CA LYS A 583 -54.56 23.57 -5.25
C LYS A 583 -55.16 24.05 -3.92
N GLU A 584 -54.49 23.76 -2.81
CA GLU A 584 -54.93 24.10 -1.46
C GLU A 584 -54.44 25.49 -1.01
N GLU A 585 -53.73 26.22 -1.87
CA GLU A 585 -53.14 27.55 -1.60
C GLU A 585 -52.37 27.60 -0.27
N ARG A 586 -51.60 26.55 0.03
CA ARG A 586 -50.83 26.43 1.27
C ARG A 586 -49.38 26.05 1.03
N LEU A 587 -48.54 26.31 2.02
CA LEU A 587 -47.16 25.82 2.03
C LEU A 587 -47.11 24.34 2.45
N PHE A 588 -46.10 23.64 1.93
CA PHE A 588 -45.79 22.29 2.32
C PHE A 588 -45.17 22.29 3.73
N GLU A 589 -45.64 21.35 4.54
CA GLU A 589 -45.10 20.99 5.85
C GLU A 589 -44.97 19.47 5.85
N ASP A 590 -43.77 18.99 6.15
CA ASP A 590 -43.37 17.61 6.00
C ASP A 590 -43.73 16.82 7.27
N SER A 591 -44.75 15.97 7.18
CA SER A 591 -45.18 15.13 8.31
C SER A 591 -44.14 14.12 8.74
N GLU A 592 -43.28 13.68 7.81
CA GLU A 592 -42.28 12.63 8.04
C GLU A 592 -40.97 13.20 8.60
N PHE A 593 -40.78 14.52 8.51
CA PHE A 593 -39.62 15.20 9.09
C PHE A 593 -40.05 16.51 9.77
N PRO A 594 -40.80 16.42 10.89
CA PRO A 594 -41.49 17.56 11.48
C PRO A 594 -40.52 18.59 12.06
N ALA A 595 -40.88 19.87 12.00
CA ALA A 595 -40.08 20.99 12.52
C ALA A 595 -40.10 21.07 14.06
N ASN A 596 -39.50 20.09 14.73
CA ASN A 596 -39.36 20.00 16.19
C ASN A 596 -38.03 19.34 16.59
N ASP A 597 -37.77 19.28 17.89
CA ASP A 597 -36.51 18.80 18.45
C ASP A 597 -36.15 17.35 18.03
N LYS A 598 -37.13 16.48 17.75
CA LYS A 598 -36.87 15.09 17.35
C LYS A 598 -36.17 14.97 16.00
N SER A 599 -36.39 15.94 15.11
CA SER A 599 -35.71 16.01 13.82
C SER A 599 -34.28 16.53 13.95
N ILE A 600 -33.95 17.16 15.08
CA ILE A 600 -32.62 17.71 15.36
C ILE A 600 -31.77 16.68 16.11
N PHE A 601 -32.22 16.25 17.30
CA PHE A 601 -31.52 15.31 18.16
C PHE A 601 -32.48 14.21 18.63
N PHE A 602 -32.05 12.96 18.54
CA PHE A 602 -32.74 11.80 19.10
C PHE A 602 -32.19 11.40 20.48
N SER A 603 -30.93 11.75 20.79
CA SER A 603 -30.25 11.34 22.03
C SER A 603 -30.38 12.35 23.17
N ARG A 604 -30.63 13.64 22.85
CA ARG A 604 -30.62 14.76 23.80
C ARG A 604 -31.51 15.91 23.35
N ALA A 605 -31.84 16.82 24.26
CA ALA A 605 -32.46 18.09 23.89
C ALA A 605 -31.40 19.05 23.29
N PRO A 606 -31.78 19.92 22.33
CA PRO A 606 -30.88 20.94 21.82
C PRO A 606 -30.36 21.85 22.96
N PRO A 607 -29.08 22.24 22.94
CA PRO A 607 -28.49 23.08 23.99
C PRO A 607 -29.00 24.54 23.98
N GLU A 608 -29.61 24.97 22.87
CA GLU A 608 -30.16 26.31 22.65
C GLU A 608 -31.59 26.19 22.12
N GLN A 609 -32.42 27.22 22.35
CA GLN A 609 -33.79 27.24 21.85
C GLN A 609 -33.81 27.41 20.32
N ILE A 610 -34.09 26.32 19.60
CA ILE A 610 -34.19 26.32 18.14
C ILE A 610 -35.55 26.87 17.70
N VAL A 611 -35.53 27.79 16.74
CA VAL A 611 -36.73 28.29 16.06
C VAL A 611 -36.64 27.93 14.58
N TRP A 612 -37.64 27.22 14.07
CA TRP A 612 -37.72 26.86 12.66
C TRP A 612 -38.30 28.02 11.86
N ARG A 613 -37.56 28.50 10.85
CA ARG A 613 -37.95 29.63 10.00
C ARG A 613 -37.82 29.26 8.53
N ARG A 614 -38.62 29.88 7.66
CA ARG A 614 -38.47 29.71 6.21
C ARG A 614 -37.43 30.70 5.67
N PRO A 615 -36.78 30.41 4.53
CA PRO A 615 -35.76 31.26 3.91
C PRO A 615 -36.13 32.73 3.81
N LYS A 616 -37.38 33.02 3.40
CA LYS A 616 -37.92 34.38 3.33
C LYS A 616 -37.74 35.15 4.65
N ASP A 617 -38.04 34.53 5.80
CA ASP A 617 -37.99 35.17 7.12
C ASP A 617 -36.55 35.26 7.69
N ILE A 618 -35.59 34.58 7.05
CA ILE A 618 -34.18 34.54 7.46
C ILE A 618 -33.39 35.63 6.73
N CYS A 619 -33.67 35.87 5.45
CA CYS A 619 -32.89 36.77 4.60
C CYS A 619 -33.52 38.15 4.35
N GLU A 620 -34.62 38.51 5.02
CA GLU A 620 -35.23 39.83 4.84
C GLU A 620 -34.20 40.97 5.01
N PRO A 621 -34.20 41.98 4.12
CA PRO A 621 -35.18 42.27 3.06
C PRO A 621 -34.92 41.60 1.70
N ASP A 622 -33.85 40.82 1.56
CA ASP A 622 -33.44 40.22 0.29
C ASP A 622 -34.33 39.00 -0.07
N PRO A 623 -34.62 38.76 -1.35
CA PRO A 623 -35.37 37.58 -1.76
C PRO A 623 -34.49 36.31 -1.60
N PRO A 624 -35.05 35.21 -1.06
CA PRO A 624 -34.34 33.93 -1.00
C PRO A 624 -34.04 33.40 -2.41
N SER A 625 -32.94 32.69 -2.54
CA SER A 625 -32.50 32.03 -3.77
C SER A 625 -31.89 30.67 -3.45
N LEU A 626 -32.10 29.69 -4.34
CA LEU A 626 -31.34 28.44 -4.27
C LEU A 626 -29.90 28.74 -4.65
N PHE A 627 -29.68 29.51 -5.72
CA PHE A 627 -28.36 29.94 -6.17
C PHE A 627 -28.38 31.42 -6.54
N VAL A 628 -27.49 32.23 -5.96
CA VAL A 628 -27.37 33.67 -6.28
C VAL A 628 -26.56 33.85 -7.57
N ASP A 629 -25.37 33.24 -7.65
CA ASP A 629 -24.45 33.36 -8.81
C ASP A 629 -24.01 31.97 -9.34
N GLY A 630 -24.93 30.99 -9.29
CA GLY A 630 -24.64 29.59 -9.60
C GLY A 630 -24.05 28.84 -8.40
N SER A 631 -23.66 27.58 -8.61
CA SER A 631 -23.08 26.77 -7.53
C SER A 631 -21.61 27.12 -7.33
N SER A 632 -21.26 27.52 -6.13
CA SER A 632 -19.92 27.84 -5.70
C SER A 632 -19.56 27.03 -4.44
N ARG A 633 -18.27 26.72 -4.31
CA ARG A 633 -17.73 26.02 -3.14
C ARG A 633 -17.71 26.88 -1.87
N HIS A 634 -17.86 28.19 -2.00
CA HIS A 634 -17.91 29.13 -0.87
C HIS A 634 -19.31 29.25 -0.26
N ASP A 635 -20.31 28.71 -0.95
CA ASP A 635 -21.72 28.71 -0.54
C ASP A 635 -21.99 27.74 0.63
N ILE A 636 -20.98 26.93 0.98
CA ILE A 636 -21.07 25.82 1.92
C ILE A 636 -20.08 26.08 3.06
N THR A 637 -20.60 26.46 4.23
CA THR A 637 -19.86 26.55 5.49
C THR A 637 -20.52 25.68 6.55
N GLN A 638 -19.71 24.91 7.29
CA GLN A 638 -20.19 24.04 8.36
C GLN A 638 -20.77 24.85 9.53
N GLY A 639 -21.94 24.43 10.03
CA GLY A 639 -22.53 24.96 11.25
C GLY A 639 -22.09 24.21 12.51
N LYS A 640 -22.96 24.14 13.52
CA LYS A 640 -22.64 23.55 14.85
C LYS A 640 -22.57 22.02 14.88
N LEU A 641 -22.89 21.33 13.78
CA LEU A 641 -22.94 19.87 13.72
C LEU A 641 -21.58 19.27 13.35
N GLY A 642 -21.21 18.12 13.94
CA GLY A 642 -19.98 17.39 13.65
C GLY A 642 -19.99 16.61 12.32
N ASN A 643 -20.48 17.21 11.24
CA ASN A 643 -20.71 16.56 9.93
C ASN A 643 -19.73 17.04 8.84
N CYS A 644 -18.51 17.43 9.22
CA CYS A 644 -17.50 17.97 8.30
C CYS A 644 -17.27 17.10 7.05
N TRP A 645 -17.41 15.78 7.17
CA TRP A 645 -17.33 14.81 6.08
C TRP A 645 -18.34 15.06 4.94
N PHE A 646 -19.58 15.43 5.30
CA PHE A 646 -20.66 15.75 4.36
C PHE A 646 -20.44 17.13 3.74
N VAL A 647 -20.10 18.12 4.59
CA VAL A 647 -19.86 19.51 4.16
C VAL A 647 -18.67 19.59 3.18
N ALA A 648 -17.57 18.87 3.46
CA ALA A 648 -16.43 18.76 2.56
C ALA A 648 -16.85 18.19 1.19
N SER A 649 -17.71 17.16 1.20
CA SER A 649 -18.22 16.52 -0.01
C SER A 649 -19.10 17.49 -0.83
N CYS A 650 -19.98 18.25 -0.18
CA CYS A 650 -20.79 19.30 -0.82
C CYS A 650 -19.93 20.36 -1.51
N SER A 651 -18.80 20.75 -0.89
CA SER A 651 -17.88 21.73 -1.50
C SER A 651 -17.28 21.24 -2.83
N THR A 652 -17.05 19.93 -2.96
CA THR A 652 -16.57 19.31 -4.20
C THR A 652 -17.68 19.10 -5.22
N LEU A 653 -18.90 18.78 -4.77
CA LEU A 653 -20.08 18.65 -5.64
C LEU A 653 -20.42 19.97 -6.34
N ALA A 654 -20.25 21.10 -5.65
CA ALA A 654 -20.48 22.44 -6.21
C ALA A 654 -19.60 22.75 -7.44
N LEU A 655 -18.46 22.05 -7.59
CA LEU A 655 -17.55 22.20 -8.73
C LEU A 655 -18.00 21.42 -9.97
N GLU A 656 -18.96 20.51 -9.84
CA GLU A 656 -19.40 19.60 -10.90
C GLU A 656 -20.90 19.80 -11.21
N PRO A 657 -21.27 20.80 -12.04
CA PRO A 657 -22.66 21.13 -12.33
C PRO A 657 -23.50 19.94 -12.82
N SER A 658 -22.89 19.01 -13.57
CA SER A 658 -23.58 17.83 -14.11
C SER A 658 -23.94 16.80 -13.04
N LEU A 659 -23.16 16.71 -11.95
CA LEU A 659 -23.46 15.86 -10.80
C LEU A 659 -24.43 16.56 -9.87
N LEU A 660 -24.24 17.86 -9.66
CA LEU A 660 -25.18 18.68 -8.88
C LEU A 660 -26.59 18.63 -9.47
N GLU A 661 -26.76 18.64 -10.80
CA GLU A 661 -28.06 18.48 -11.47
C GLU A 661 -28.71 17.10 -11.23
N LYS A 662 -27.91 16.05 -10.98
CA LYS A 662 -28.45 14.74 -10.59
C LYS A 662 -28.98 14.75 -9.16
N VAL A 663 -28.27 15.42 -8.25
CA VAL A 663 -28.61 15.52 -6.82
C VAL A 663 -29.76 16.50 -6.60
N ILE A 664 -29.79 17.62 -7.32
CA ILE A 664 -30.82 18.66 -7.25
C ILE A 664 -31.52 18.73 -8.61
N PRO A 665 -32.48 17.83 -8.90
CA PRO A 665 -33.12 17.75 -10.21
C PRO A 665 -34.04 18.94 -10.49
N ASP A 666 -34.09 19.41 -11.73
CA ASP A 666 -34.92 20.55 -12.15
C ASP A 666 -34.71 21.83 -11.32
N MET A 667 -33.45 22.16 -10.98
CA MET A 667 -33.07 23.32 -10.14
C MET A 667 -33.88 24.59 -10.44
N LYS A 668 -34.02 24.93 -11.73
CA LYS A 668 -34.74 26.12 -12.19
C LYS A 668 -36.22 26.14 -11.80
N ASN A 669 -36.85 24.97 -11.68
CA ASN A 669 -38.27 24.84 -11.31
C ASN A 669 -38.48 24.78 -9.80
N GLN A 670 -37.40 24.63 -9.04
CA GLN A 670 -37.40 24.65 -7.58
C GLN A 670 -36.99 26.03 -7.02
N GLU A 671 -36.43 26.90 -7.86
CA GLU A 671 -36.01 28.26 -7.51
C GLU A 671 -37.21 29.16 -7.14
N TRP A 672 -36.97 30.12 -6.24
CA TRP A 672 -37.96 31.14 -5.87
C TRP A 672 -38.20 32.11 -7.05
N ASP A 673 -39.43 32.17 -7.54
CA ASP A 673 -39.82 33.17 -8.54
C ASP A 673 -40.05 34.53 -7.87
N VAL A 674 -39.02 35.38 -7.91
CA VAL A 674 -39.05 36.74 -7.33
C VAL A 674 -40.16 37.61 -7.96
N LYS A 675 -40.65 37.26 -9.16
CA LYS A 675 -41.72 37.99 -9.85
C LYS A 675 -43.11 37.47 -9.53
N ASP A 676 -43.22 36.24 -9.02
CA ASP A 676 -44.48 35.57 -8.71
C ASP A 676 -44.32 34.62 -7.51
N PHE A 677 -44.27 35.21 -6.31
CA PHE A 677 -44.25 34.45 -5.05
C PHE A 677 -45.50 33.57 -4.84
N GLY A 678 -46.55 33.70 -5.67
CA GLY A 678 -47.73 32.82 -5.62
C GLY A 678 -47.42 31.38 -6.07
N LYS A 679 -46.31 31.15 -6.80
CA LYS A 679 -45.84 29.82 -7.21
C LYS A 679 -44.88 29.16 -6.22
N TYR A 680 -44.69 29.76 -5.05
CA TYR A 680 -43.89 29.20 -3.98
C TYR A 680 -44.78 28.37 -3.05
N GLN A 681 -44.51 27.07 -2.99
CA GLN A 681 -45.22 26.12 -2.10
C GLN A 681 -44.32 25.59 -0.98
N GLY A 682 -43.12 26.13 -0.79
CA GLY A 682 -42.20 25.69 0.28
C GLY A 682 -41.81 24.22 0.20
N ILE A 683 -41.73 23.65 -1.01
CA ILE A 683 -41.47 22.23 -1.26
C ILE A 683 -40.28 22.03 -2.20
N PHE A 684 -39.33 21.20 -1.78
CA PHE A 684 -38.08 20.92 -2.49
C PHE A 684 -37.85 19.41 -2.59
N ARG A 685 -37.05 18.99 -3.58
CA ARG A 685 -36.64 17.60 -3.75
C ARG A 685 -35.17 17.47 -4.12
N PHE A 686 -34.61 16.38 -3.61
CA PHE A 686 -33.23 15.98 -3.79
C PHE A 686 -33.16 14.51 -4.16
N ARG A 687 -32.04 14.07 -4.73
CA ARG A 687 -31.80 12.67 -5.05
C ARG A 687 -30.46 12.22 -4.50
N PHE A 688 -30.47 11.10 -3.81
CA PHE A 688 -29.26 10.45 -3.30
C PHE A 688 -29.22 9.01 -3.79
N TRP A 689 -28.05 8.55 -4.17
CA TRP A 689 -27.85 7.17 -4.55
C TRP A 689 -27.86 6.26 -3.32
N ARG A 690 -28.71 5.24 -3.27
CA ARG A 690 -28.77 4.27 -2.17
C ARG A 690 -28.92 2.87 -2.74
N GLN A 691 -28.03 1.97 -2.33
CA GLN A 691 -28.08 0.53 -2.66
C GLN A 691 -28.24 0.20 -4.16
N GLY A 692 -27.69 1.03 -5.04
CA GLY A 692 -27.72 0.79 -6.48
C GLY A 692 -28.83 1.53 -7.25
N GLU A 693 -29.59 2.41 -6.59
CA GLU A 693 -30.68 3.18 -7.21
C GLU A 693 -30.71 4.65 -6.73
N TRP A 694 -31.25 5.56 -7.54
CA TRP A 694 -31.48 6.96 -7.13
C TRP A 694 -32.76 7.06 -6.29
N THR A 695 -32.61 7.53 -5.07
CA THR A 695 -33.69 7.74 -4.10
C THR A 695 -34.07 9.21 -4.03
N GLU A 696 -35.32 9.56 -4.35
CA GLU A 696 -35.86 10.91 -4.25
C GLU A 696 -36.37 11.20 -2.83
N VAL A 697 -35.89 12.31 -2.27
CA VAL A 697 -36.25 12.83 -0.95
C VAL A 697 -36.94 14.17 -1.12
N VAL A 698 -38.15 14.31 -0.58
CA VAL A 698 -38.93 15.55 -0.60
C VAL A 698 -38.87 16.18 0.80
N ILE A 699 -38.67 17.49 0.89
CA ILE A 699 -38.65 18.25 2.14
C ILE A 699 -39.42 19.56 2.01
N ASP A 700 -39.88 20.09 3.13
CA ASP A 700 -40.20 21.52 3.24
C ASP A 700 -38.94 22.36 3.52
N ASP A 701 -39.03 23.68 3.40
CA ASP A 701 -37.93 24.61 3.64
C ASP A 701 -37.91 25.25 5.04
N LEU A 702 -38.57 24.67 6.04
CA LEU A 702 -38.36 25.10 7.42
C LEU A 702 -36.94 24.73 7.86
N LEU A 703 -36.12 25.71 8.21
CA LEU A 703 -34.72 25.52 8.62
C LEU A 703 -34.50 25.90 10.09
N PRO A 704 -33.67 25.15 10.83
CA PRO A 704 -33.40 25.42 12.25
C PRO A 704 -32.53 26.67 12.41
N THR A 705 -33.02 27.63 13.22
CA THR A 705 -32.32 28.90 13.50
C THR A 705 -32.14 29.16 15.00
N VAL A 706 -31.07 29.87 15.34
CA VAL A 706 -30.87 30.48 16.66
C VAL A 706 -30.63 31.98 16.45
N TYR A 707 -31.39 32.81 17.16
CA TYR A 707 -31.38 34.27 16.99
C TYR A 707 -31.58 34.73 15.53
N GLY A 708 -32.35 33.97 14.75
CA GLY A 708 -32.62 34.25 13.33
C GLY A 708 -31.48 33.86 12.37
N GLN A 709 -30.44 33.18 12.84
CA GLN A 709 -29.33 32.68 12.01
C GLN A 709 -29.38 31.16 11.89
N LEU A 710 -29.00 30.62 10.72
CA LEU A 710 -28.94 29.17 10.49
C LEU A 710 -27.93 28.51 11.44
N VAL A 711 -28.32 27.35 11.99
CA VAL A 711 -27.50 26.61 12.98
C VAL A 711 -26.55 25.62 12.30
N PHE A 712 -26.94 25.09 11.15
CA PHE A 712 -26.20 24.09 10.39
C PHE A 712 -25.57 24.70 9.11
N ILE A 713 -25.52 24.00 7.98
CA ILE A 713 -24.90 24.53 6.76
C ILE A 713 -25.53 25.88 6.38
N HIS A 714 -24.67 26.84 6.05
CA HIS A 714 -25.06 28.16 5.57
C HIS A 714 -24.05 28.71 4.58
N SER A 715 -24.52 29.62 3.73
CA SER A 715 -23.69 30.42 2.81
C SER A 715 -23.20 31.70 3.50
N SER A 716 -22.12 32.28 2.99
CA SER A 716 -21.71 33.64 3.34
C SER A 716 -22.73 34.68 2.88
N LEU A 717 -23.47 34.36 1.80
CA LEU A 717 -24.61 35.13 1.33
C LEU A 717 -25.86 34.71 2.11
N LYS A 718 -26.46 35.67 2.82
CA LYS A 718 -27.62 35.41 3.69
C LYS A 718 -28.86 34.92 2.95
N ASN A 719 -28.97 35.20 1.66
CA ASN A 719 -30.12 34.86 0.84
C ASN A 719 -29.95 33.59 0.00
N GLU A 720 -28.88 32.80 0.20
CA GLU A 720 -28.63 31.56 -0.55
C GLU A 720 -28.80 30.30 0.31
N PHE A 721 -29.60 29.33 -0.17
CA PHE A 721 -30.11 28.24 0.69
C PHE A 721 -29.92 26.81 0.17
N TRP A 722 -29.30 26.58 -1.00
CA TRP A 722 -29.18 25.22 -1.54
C TRP A 722 -28.44 24.25 -0.61
N GLY A 723 -27.37 24.72 0.06
CA GLY A 723 -26.59 23.91 1.00
C GLY A 723 -27.39 23.48 2.24
N ALA A 724 -28.12 24.42 2.83
CA ALA A 724 -28.95 24.17 4.01
C ALA A 724 -30.11 23.18 3.71
N LEU A 725 -30.73 23.33 2.54
CA LEU A 725 -31.81 22.44 2.11
C LEU A 725 -31.29 21.04 1.73
N LEU A 726 -30.10 20.96 1.10
CA LEU A 726 -29.46 19.69 0.78
C LEU A 726 -29.12 18.90 2.06
N GLU A 727 -28.59 19.58 3.08
CA GLU A 727 -28.30 18.97 4.39
C GLU A 727 -29.57 18.47 5.07
N LYS A 728 -30.65 19.26 5.05
CA LYS A 728 -31.95 18.83 5.60
C LYS A 728 -32.47 17.58 4.92
N ALA A 729 -32.40 17.50 3.59
CA ALA A 729 -32.84 16.34 2.84
C ALA A 729 -32.02 15.09 3.20
N TYR A 730 -30.71 15.25 3.38
CA TYR A 730 -29.83 14.16 3.79
C TYR A 730 -30.06 13.73 5.26
N ALA A 731 -30.35 14.68 6.15
CA ALA A 731 -30.76 14.43 7.53
C ALA A 731 -32.07 13.65 7.58
N LYS A 732 -33.08 14.01 6.78
CA LYS A 732 -34.32 13.25 6.64
C LYS A 732 -34.06 11.82 6.18
N LEU A 733 -33.25 11.64 5.15
CA LEU A 733 -32.88 10.30 4.65
C LEU A 733 -32.17 9.45 5.72
N SER A 734 -31.49 10.10 6.66
CA SER A 734 -30.73 9.48 7.75
C SER A 734 -31.51 9.40 9.08
N GLY A 735 -32.70 10.01 9.15
CA GLY A 735 -33.62 10.01 10.29
C GLY A 735 -33.59 11.25 11.19
N SER A 736 -32.48 12.00 11.27
CA SER A 736 -32.36 13.26 12.04
C SER A 736 -31.09 14.01 11.66
N TYR A 737 -30.92 15.27 12.08
CA TYR A 737 -29.64 15.99 11.93
C TYR A 737 -28.52 15.33 12.74
N GLU A 738 -28.77 14.90 13.98
CA GLU A 738 -27.80 14.20 14.82
C GLU A 738 -27.24 12.92 14.16
N ALA A 739 -28.04 12.24 13.32
CA ALA A 739 -27.59 11.07 12.59
C ALA A 739 -26.45 11.35 11.58
N LEU A 740 -26.16 12.62 11.29
CA LEU A 740 -25.05 13.02 10.41
C LEU A 740 -23.73 13.27 11.17
N GLU A 741 -23.70 13.21 12.50
CA GLU A 741 -22.48 13.34 13.28
C GLU A 741 -21.51 12.17 13.03
N ALA A 742 -20.23 12.47 12.80
CA ALA A 742 -19.13 11.50 12.69
C ALA A 742 -19.23 10.44 11.56
N GLY A 743 -19.73 10.82 10.38
CA GLY A 743 -19.74 9.96 9.17
C GLY A 743 -18.45 9.99 8.34
N ASN A 744 -18.44 9.26 7.21
CA ASN A 744 -17.28 9.08 6.34
C ASN A 744 -17.49 9.77 4.99
N ILE A 745 -16.50 10.56 4.55
CA ILE A 745 -16.49 11.26 3.25
C ILE A 745 -16.89 10.32 2.10
N ALA A 746 -16.38 9.08 2.11
CA ALA A 746 -16.65 8.10 1.05
C ALA A 746 -18.16 7.85 0.85
N ASP A 747 -18.95 7.85 1.92
CA ASP A 747 -20.39 7.58 1.85
C ASP A 747 -21.12 8.72 1.15
N ALA A 748 -20.78 9.99 1.46
CA ALA A 748 -21.37 11.16 0.80
C ALA A 748 -20.97 11.22 -0.69
N LEU A 749 -19.71 10.91 -1.02
CA LEU A 749 -19.26 10.90 -2.42
C LEU A 749 -20.00 9.85 -3.27
N VAL A 750 -20.27 8.67 -2.71
CA VAL A 750 -21.10 7.65 -3.39
C VAL A 750 -22.54 8.11 -3.52
N ASP A 751 -23.13 8.64 -2.44
CA ASP A 751 -24.53 9.08 -2.41
C ASP A 751 -24.79 10.25 -3.38
N PHE A 752 -23.80 11.10 -3.67
CA PHE A 752 -23.92 12.19 -4.66
C PHE A 752 -23.67 11.77 -6.11
N THR A 753 -22.97 10.67 -6.36
CA THR A 753 -22.49 10.32 -7.72
C THR A 753 -23.12 9.07 -8.29
N GLY A 754 -23.52 8.12 -7.44
CA GLY A 754 -23.78 6.73 -7.82
C GLY A 754 -22.54 5.97 -8.32
N GLY A 755 -21.36 6.55 -8.13
CA GLY A 755 -20.07 5.98 -8.52
C GLY A 755 -19.48 5.04 -7.47
N VAL A 756 -18.23 4.64 -7.70
CA VAL A 756 -17.45 3.84 -6.74
C VAL A 756 -16.44 4.77 -6.07
N CYS A 757 -16.35 4.72 -4.75
CA CYS A 757 -15.33 5.46 -4.01
C CYS A 757 -14.10 4.60 -3.75
N GLU A 758 -12.92 5.13 -4.07
CA GLU A 758 -11.63 4.56 -3.71
C GLU A 758 -11.06 5.32 -2.51
N SER A 759 -10.69 4.61 -1.44
CA SER A 759 -10.04 5.22 -0.27
C SER A 759 -8.57 4.85 -0.24
N ILE A 760 -7.71 5.85 -0.32
CA ILE A 760 -6.26 5.67 -0.37
C ILE A 760 -5.67 6.17 0.94
N ASN A 761 -5.10 5.25 1.72
CA ASN A 761 -4.29 5.64 2.87
C ASN A 761 -2.90 6.05 2.37
N LEU A 762 -2.61 7.35 2.41
CA LEU A 762 -1.35 7.91 1.92
C LEU A 762 -0.12 7.37 2.68
N LYS A 763 -0.30 6.91 3.94
CA LYS A 763 0.78 6.34 4.77
C LYS A 763 1.01 4.85 4.49
N ASP A 764 -0.05 4.06 4.31
CA ASP A 764 0.07 2.59 4.10
C ASP A 764 0.57 2.20 2.70
N ALA A 765 0.42 3.10 1.72
CA ALA A 765 0.80 2.87 0.33
C ALA A 765 2.27 3.22 0.01
N ASN A 766 3.07 3.58 1.03
CA ASN A 766 4.47 4.02 0.92
C ASN A 766 4.66 5.15 -0.11
N TYR A 767 3.65 6.03 -0.26
CA TYR A 767 3.80 7.16 -1.17
C TYR A 767 5.01 8.00 -0.75
N ASP A 768 5.18 8.28 0.55
CA ASP A 768 6.28 9.08 1.13
C ASP A 768 7.69 8.71 0.62
N ASP A 769 7.94 7.45 0.28
CA ASP A 769 9.26 6.91 -0.10
C ASP A 769 9.48 6.78 -1.63
N ASP A 770 8.42 6.90 -2.44
CA ASP A 770 8.43 6.62 -3.88
C ASP A 770 7.87 7.78 -4.73
N GLU A 771 8.77 8.62 -5.24
CA GLU A 771 8.42 9.78 -6.08
C GLU A 771 7.71 9.41 -7.39
N GLU A 772 7.99 8.24 -7.98
CA GLU A 772 7.32 7.84 -9.21
C GLU A 772 5.87 7.49 -8.90
N ARG A 773 5.62 6.74 -7.82
CA ARG A 773 4.26 6.51 -7.31
C ARG A 773 3.56 7.79 -6.92
N ARG A 774 4.25 8.75 -6.30
CA ARG A 774 3.63 10.04 -5.95
C ARG A 774 3.31 10.90 -7.18
N LEU A 775 4.16 10.88 -8.21
CA LEU A 775 3.90 11.58 -9.46
C LEU A 775 2.80 10.87 -10.29
N GLU A 776 2.78 9.54 -10.28
CA GLU A 776 1.70 8.72 -10.84
C GLU A 776 0.39 8.97 -10.09
N PHE A 777 0.43 9.07 -8.76
CA PHE A 777 -0.72 9.42 -7.93
C PHE A 777 -1.21 10.83 -8.22
N PHE A 778 -0.33 11.83 -8.31
CA PHE A 778 -0.68 13.19 -8.72
C PHE A 778 -1.34 13.20 -10.12
N LYS A 779 -0.78 12.46 -11.09
CA LYS A 779 -1.36 12.34 -12.43
C LYS A 779 -2.71 11.60 -12.40
N SER A 780 -2.85 10.59 -11.55
CA SER A 780 -4.08 9.83 -11.36
C SER A 780 -5.17 10.72 -10.76
N MET A 781 -4.86 11.49 -9.71
CA MET A 781 -5.77 12.45 -9.12
C MET A 781 -6.14 13.56 -10.10
N GLN A 782 -5.17 14.11 -10.85
CA GLN A 782 -5.45 15.09 -11.90
C GLN A 782 -6.40 14.52 -12.95
N LYS A 783 -6.13 13.29 -13.42
CA LYS A 783 -7.00 12.59 -14.36
C LYS A 783 -8.37 12.27 -13.77
N ALA A 784 -8.47 11.96 -12.48
CA ALA A 784 -9.74 11.70 -11.82
C ALA A 784 -10.60 12.97 -11.79
N MET A 785 -10.01 14.10 -11.39
CA MET A 785 -10.69 15.41 -11.40
C MET A 785 -11.06 15.85 -12.83
N ASP A 786 -10.17 15.65 -13.82
CA ASP A 786 -10.48 15.95 -15.23
C ASP A 786 -11.64 15.09 -15.78
N ASN A 787 -11.95 13.96 -15.15
CA ASN A 787 -13.09 13.09 -15.46
C ASN A 787 -14.30 13.34 -14.55
N SER A 788 -14.40 14.50 -13.91
CA SER A 788 -15.50 14.86 -12.99
C SER A 788 -15.61 13.95 -11.77
N SER A 789 -14.51 13.39 -11.28
CA SER A 789 -14.50 12.65 -10.00
C SER A 789 -14.45 13.63 -8.83
N LEU A 790 -15.28 13.39 -7.82
CA LEU A 790 -15.23 14.13 -6.56
C LEU A 790 -14.13 13.58 -5.66
N VAL A 791 -13.37 14.46 -5.00
CA VAL A 791 -12.20 14.05 -4.20
C VAL A 791 -12.22 14.74 -2.85
N GLY A 792 -12.23 13.94 -1.77
CA GLY A 792 -12.05 14.42 -0.41
C GLY A 792 -10.76 13.92 0.23
N ALA A 793 -10.28 14.65 1.22
CA ALA A 793 -9.11 14.31 2.03
C ALA A 793 -9.45 14.41 3.51
N SER A 794 -8.73 13.68 4.36
CA SER A 794 -8.89 13.78 5.81
C SER A 794 -7.57 13.52 6.53
N ILE A 795 -7.49 13.99 7.78
CA ILE A 795 -6.36 13.72 8.66
C ILE A 795 -6.84 12.81 9.78
N SER A 796 -6.22 11.64 9.95
CA SER A 796 -6.59 10.72 11.05
C SER A 796 -6.07 11.23 12.40
N ALA A 797 -6.94 11.28 13.41
CA ALA A 797 -6.56 11.45 14.82
C ALA A 797 -6.22 10.08 15.44
N LYS A 798 -5.17 9.99 16.28
CA LYS A 798 -4.75 8.71 16.89
C LYS A 798 -5.55 8.35 18.14
N SER A 799 -6.16 9.34 18.80
CA SER A 799 -7.04 9.17 19.95
C SER A 799 -8.17 10.20 19.91
N HIS A 800 -9.14 10.07 20.82
CA HIS A 800 -10.23 11.04 20.96
C HIS A 800 -9.73 12.39 21.52
N GLU A 801 -8.63 12.41 22.29
CA GLU A 801 -8.04 13.67 22.77
C GLU A 801 -7.35 14.48 21.65
N GLU A 802 -6.90 13.81 20.59
CA GLU A 802 -6.32 14.46 19.40
C GLU A 802 -7.40 14.94 18.40
N MET A 803 -8.69 14.64 18.64
CA MET A 803 -9.78 15.05 17.75
C MET A 803 -9.93 16.58 17.78
N GLU A 804 -10.03 17.20 16.60
CA GLU A 804 -10.07 18.67 16.43
C GLU A 804 -8.81 19.42 16.90
N GLU A 805 -7.77 18.70 17.31
CA GLU A 805 -6.47 19.28 17.64
C GLU A 805 -5.80 19.83 16.36
N ARG A 806 -5.20 21.02 16.48
CA ARG A 806 -4.52 21.67 15.36
C ARG A 806 -3.07 21.23 15.29
N THR A 807 -2.62 20.91 14.07
CA THR A 807 -1.21 20.77 13.72
C THR A 807 -0.50 22.13 13.78
N GLU A 808 0.83 22.12 13.89
CA GLU A 808 1.66 23.34 13.84
C GLU A 808 1.44 24.17 12.56
N THR A 809 1.01 23.51 11.48
CA THR A 809 0.74 24.12 10.18
C THR A 809 -0.71 24.59 9.98
N GLY A 810 -1.55 24.51 11.02
CA GLY A 810 -2.94 25.01 11.00
C GLY A 810 -4.01 23.99 10.56
N LEU A 811 -3.62 22.81 10.06
CA LEU A 811 -4.54 21.72 9.71
C LEU A 811 -5.10 21.03 10.97
N VAL A 812 -6.28 20.43 10.86
CA VAL A 812 -7.06 19.88 11.98
C VAL A 812 -7.08 18.36 11.90
N LYS A 813 -6.69 17.69 12.98
CA LYS A 813 -6.73 16.23 13.09
C LYS A 813 -8.18 15.75 13.28
N GLY A 814 -8.52 14.62 12.68
CA GLY A 814 -9.88 14.06 12.71
C GLY A 814 -10.89 14.81 11.82
N HIS A 815 -10.42 15.71 10.94
CA HIS A 815 -11.26 16.58 10.14
C HIS A 815 -11.20 16.27 8.63
N ALA A 816 -12.27 16.60 7.92
CA ALA A 816 -12.43 16.39 6.49
C ALA A 816 -12.16 17.67 5.68
N TYR A 817 -11.60 17.52 4.48
CA TYR A 817 -11.27 18.58 3.55
C TYR A 817 -11.74 18.22 2.13
N GLY A 818 -12.24 19.19 1.38
CA GLY A 818 -12.54 19.03 -0.04
C GLY A 818 -11.29 19.29 -0.89
N VAL A 819 -10.97 18.46 -1.88
CA VAL A 819 -9.89 18.74 -2.83
C VAL A 819 -10.50 19.46 -4.04
N THR A 820 -10.21 20.74 -4.20
CA THR A 820 -10.91 21.61 -5.16
C THR A 820 -10.11 21.91 -6.42
N ALA A 821 -8.79 21.67 -6.43
CA ALA A 821 -7.98 21.74 -7.65
C ALA A 821 -6.64 20.99 -7.50
N ILE A 822 -6.11 20.52 -8.64
CA ILE A 822 -4.76 19.97 -8.75
C ILE A 822 -4.09 20.58 -9.97
N LYS A 823 -2.95 21.25 -9.79
CA LYS A 823 -2.28 21.99 -10.87
C LYS A 823 -0.77 21.76 -10.90
N LYS A 824 -0.26 21.54 -12.11
CA LYS A 824 1.16 21.54 -12.43
C LYS A 824 1.53 22.90 -13.03
N ILE A 825 2.51 23.58 -12.45
CA ILE A 825 2.97 24.90 -12.86
C ILE A 825 4.46 24.83 -13.23
N THR A 826 4.90 25.66 -14.18
CA THR A 826 6.31 25.79 -14.52
C THR A 826 6.83 27.13 -14.00
N THR A 827 8.00 27.16 -13.36
CA THR A 827 8.64 28.41 -12.96
C THR A 827 9.49 28.95 -14.11
N GLY A 828 9.17 30.17 -14.57
CA GLY A 828 9.98 30.97 -15.52
C GLY A 828 9.67 30.80 -17.01
N GLU A 829 9.05 31.81 -17.61
CA GLU A 829 9.04 32.06 -19.06
C GLU A 829 9.59 33.46 -19.35
N GLY A 830 10.89 33.63 -19.14
CA GLY A 830 11.66 34.75 -19.66
C GLY A 830 12.81 34.25 -20.55
N LEU A 831 13.17 35.04 -21.58
CA LEU A 831 14.21 34.74 -22.59
C LEU A 831 15.59 34.31 -22.03
N PHE A 832 15.85 34.48 -20.73
CA PHE A 832 17.07 34.07 -20.04
C PHE A 832 17.02 32.72 -19.30
N ASN A 833 15.85 32.05 -19.20
CA ASN A 833 15.66 30.82 -18.40
C ASN A 833 15.33 29.56 -19.22
N LEU A 834 15.84 29.45 -20.44
CA LEU A 834 15.58 28.31 -21.35
C LEU A 834 16.12 26.94 -20.87
N PHE A 835 16.99 26.90 -19.85
CA PHE A 835 17.73 25.67 -19.48
C PHE A 835 17.46 25.14 -18.07
N ASN A 836 16.58 25.76 -17.27
CA ASN A 836 16.23 25.29 -15.91
C ASN A 836 14.74 25.57 -15.62
N ARG A 837 13.84 24.81 -16.24
CA ARG A 837 12.40 24.85 -15.95
C ARG A 837 12.13 23.95 -14.74
N GLU A 838 11.77 24.51 -13.59
CA GLU A 838 11.31 23.73 -12.43
C GLU A 838 9.79 23.55 -12.52
N TYR A 839 9.30 22.34 -12.26
CA TYR A 839 7.88 22.05 -12.22
C TYR A 839 7.40 22.00 -10.77
N LEU A 840 6.34 22.75 -10.48
CA LEU A 840 5.63 22.75 -9.21
C LEU A 840 4.34 21.93 -9.36
N TYR A 841 4.08 21.08 -8.39
CA TYR A 841 2.88 20.25 -8.29
C TYR A 841 2.13 20.71 -7.05
N LEU A 842 0.99 21.37 -7.25
CA LEU A 842 0.19 21.96 -6.18
C LEU A 842 -1.19 21.29 -6.12
N ILE A 843 -1.68 21.14 -4.89
CA ILE A 843 -3.03 20.70 -4.56
C ILE A 843 -3.73 21.84 -3.81
N ARG A 844 -4.99 22.12 -4.15
CA ARG A 844 -5.85 23.08 -3.46
C ARG A 844 -6.86 22.33 -2.62
N LEU A 845 -6.94 22.69 -1.34
CA LEU A 845 -7.79 22.08 -0.34
C LEU A 845 -8.76 23.14 0.20
N ARG A 846 -9.98 22.73 0.55
CA ARG A 846 -11.01 23.55 1.19
C ARG A 846 -11.34 22.97 2.57
N ASN A 847 -11.22 23.80 3.60
CA ASN A 847 -11.60 23.51 4.98
C ASN A 847 -13.08 23.86 5.23
N PRO A 848 -13.99 22.89 5.46
CA PRO A 848 -15.43 23.13 5.64
C PRO A 848 -15.84 24.19 6.68
N TRP A 849 -14.98 24.52 7.65
CA TRP A 849 -15.23 25.58 8.64
C TRP A 849 -15.16 27.01 8.08
N GLY A 850 -14.68 27.19 6.84
CA GLY A 850 -14.70 28.50 6.16
C GLY A 850 -13.75 29.55 6.75
N GLN A 851 -12.89 29.17 7.70
CA GLN A 851 -11.91 30.05 8.34
C GLN A 851 -10.66 29.25 8.74
N LYS A 852 -9.51 29.95 8.78
CA LYS A 852 -8.20 29.48 9.25
C LYS A 852 -7.61 28.34 8.43
N GLU A 853 -6.63 28.73 7.62
CA GLU A 853 -6.01 27.93 6.57
C GLU A 853 -4.63 27.40 6.94
N TRP A 854 -4.08 26.58 6.04
CA TRP A 854 -2.66 26.23 6.01
C TRP A 854 -1.78 27.48 6.06
N ASN A 855 -0.86 27.53 7.01
CA ASN A 855 0.07 28.66 7.18
C ASN A 855 1.48 28.37 6.63
N GLY A 856 1.67 27.23 5.95
CA GLY A 856 2.96 26.81 5.38
C GLY A 856 3.23 27.38 3.99
N ALA A 857 4.20 26.81 3.26
CA ALA A 857 4.55 27.28 1.92
C ALA A 857 3.35 27.17 0.94
N TRP A 858 3.16 28.19 0.11
CA TRP A 858 2.03 28.35 -0.82
C TRP A 858 0.67 28.63 -0.15
N SER A 859 0.64 29.04 1.12
CA SER A 859 -0.55 29.63 1.76
C SER A 859 -0.93 30.99 1.18
N ASP A 860 -2.12 31.50 1.52
CA ASP A 860 -2.72 32.69 0.90
C ASP A 860 -2.04 34.02 1.32
N GLY A 861 -0.95 33.94 2.11
CA GLY A 861 -0.02 35.04 2.38
C GLY A 861 1.46 34.75 2.08
N SER A 862 1.77 33.61 1.45
CA SER A 862 3.14 33.07 1.31
C SER A 862 4.00 33.87 0.31
N GLU A 863 5.22 34.24 0.71
CA GLU A 863 6.18 34.94 -0.17
C GLU A 863 6.59 34.09 -1.39
N GLU A 864 6.38 32.78 -1.35
CA GLU A 864 6.63 31.85 -2.45
C GLU A 864 5.82 32.18 -3.71
N TRP A 865 4.62 32.75 -3.57
CA TRP A 865 3.84 33.25 -4.70
C TRP A 865 4.60 34.30 -5.49
N ASN A 866 5.46 35.10 -4.84
CA ASN A 866 6.26 36.15 -5.47
C ASN A 866 7.24 35.63 -6.53
N LYS A 867 7.50 34.31 -6.55
CA LYS A 867 8.39 33.64 -7.50
C LYS A 867 7.68 33.23 -8.81
N LEU A 868 6.35 33.30 -8.88
CA LEU A 868 5.58 33.03 -10.10
C LEU A 868 5.32 34.32 -10.89
N GLU A 869 5.38 34.23 -12.22
CA GLU A 869 4.98 35.32 -13.12
C GLU A 869 3.47 35.59 -13.01
N ALA A 870 3.07 36.83 -13.31
CA ALA A 870 1.68 37.28 -13.16
C ALA A 870 0.69 36.41 -13.96
N GLU A 871 1.08 35.94 -15.15
CA GLU A 871 0.24 35.07 -15.99
C GLU A 871 0.04 33.67 -15.38
N ALA A 872 1.07 33.14 -14.70
CA ALA A 872 0.97 31.86 -14.01
C ALA A 872 0.07 31.96 -12.77
N ARG A 873 0.09 33.09 -12.04
CA ARG A 873 -0.83 33.35 -10.92
C ARG A 873 -2.28 33.50 -11.40
N LYS A 874 -2.48 34.19 -12.53
CA LYS A 874 -3.81 34.34 -13.14
C LYS A 874 -4.43 33.01 -13.57
N LYS A 875 -3.63 32.08 -14.11
CA LYS A 875 -4.07 30.71 -14.46
C LYS A 875 -4.49 29.86 -13.26
N LEU A 876 -4.05 30.21 -12.05
CA LEU A 876 -4.39 29.50 -10.82
C LEU A 876 -5.65 30.04 -10.15
N GLY A 877 -6.13 31.23 -10.55
CA GLY A 877 -7.30 31.86 -9.94
C GLY A 877 -7.12 32.06 -8.43
N ILE A 878 -5.94 32.55 -8.02
CA ILE A 878 -5.61 32.78 -6.61
C ILE A 878 -6.46 33.94 -6.09
N ASP A 879 -7.26 33.64 -5.08
CA ASP A 879 -7.82 34.62 -4.15
C ASP A 879 -6.98 34.57 -2.88
N PHE A 880 -6.82 35.70 -2.18
CA PHE A 880 -5.96 35.79 -0.97
C PHE A 880 -6.79 36.13 0.27
N GLU A 881 -8.07 35.78 0.26
CA GLU A 881 -9.00 35.97 1.37
C GLU A 881 -8.99 34.72 2.29
N ASP A 882 -9.19 34.90 3.60
CA ASP A 882 -9.33 33.78 4.56
C ASP A 882 -10.72 33.13 4.38
N ASP A 883 -10.88 32.40 3.28
CA ASP A 883 -12.11 31.75 2.82
C ASP A 883 -12.12 30.23 3.12
N GLY A 884 -11.02 29.73 3.68
CA GLY A 884 -10.79 28.34 4.01
C GLY A 884 -10.21 27.52 2.85
N GLU A 885 -9.83 28.11 1.73
CA GLU A 885 -9.02 27.47 0.70
C GLU A 885 -7.52 27.69 0.88
N PHE A 886 -6.71 26.75 0.43
CA PHE A 886 -5.26 26.95 0.42
C PHE A 886 -4.56 26.01 -0.55
N TRP A 887 -3.39 26.42 -1.03
CA TRP A 887 -2.49 25.57 -1.81
C TRP A 887 -1.38 24.97 -0.94
N SER A 888 -1.00 23.71 -1.22
CA SER A 888 0.15 23.06 -0.58
C SER A 888 1.04 22.34 -1.59
N ARG A 889 2.34 22.17 -1.25
CA ARG A 889 3.39 21.56 -2.10
C ARG A 889 3.77 20.15 -1.60
N TRP A 890 4.10 19.28 -2.55
CA TRP A 890 4.53 17.90 -2.36
C TRP A 890 6.08 17.76 -2.29
N HIS A 891 6.70 17.17 -1.24
CA HIS A 891 8.17 17.23 -0.99
C HIS A 891 8.93 15.88 -1.10
N ILE A 892 9.91 15.73 -2.02
CA ILE A 892 11.12 14.85 -2.01
C ILE A 892 12.20 15.58 -2.85
N PHE A 893 13.48 15.50 -2.46
CA PHE A 893 14.59 15.83 -3.36
C PHE A 893 15.17 14.56 -3.99
N LYS A 894 15.14 14.45 -5.32
CA LYS A 894 15.74 13.35 -6.10
C LYS A 894 16.67 13.90 -7.17
N HIS A 895 17.85 13.31 -7.28
CA HIS A 895 18.82 13.68 -8.30
C HIS A 895 19.57 12.46 -8.83
N LYS A 896 19.51 12.23 -10.14
CA LYS A 896 20.33 11.22 -10.84
C LYS A 896 21.64 11.85 -11.29
N ASN A 897 22.76 11.16 -11.09
CA ASN A 897 24.08 11.60 -11.51
C ASN A 897 25.02 10.39 -11.69
N GLU A 898 26.29 10.65 -11.99
CA GLU A 898 27.27 9.62 -12.33
C GLU A 898 28.64 9.89 -11.69
N TRP A 899 29.31 8.82 -11.24
CA TRP A 899 30.72 8.79 -10.90
C TRP A 899 31.51 8.51 -12.18
N LYS A 900 32.31 9.48 -12.62
CA LYS A 900 33.19 9.37 -13.79
C LYS A 900 34.64 9.23 -13.36
N PRO A 901 35.37 8.21 -13.84
CA PRO A 901 36.79 8.07 -13.59
C PRO A 901 37.56 9.35 -13.97
N GLY A 902 38.40 9.84 -13.08
CA GLY A 902 39.23 11.03 -13.32
C GLY A 902 38.53 12.38 -13.13
N SER A 903 37.19 12.43 -13.06
CA SER A 903 36.47 13.69 -12.82
C SER A 903 35.60 13.68 -11.55
N SER A 904 34.71 12.70 -11.38
CA SER A 904 33.73 12.68 -10.27
C SER A 904 33.70 11.37 -9.47
N ALA A 905 34.47 10.35 -9.86
CA ALA A 905 34.66 9.12 -9.08
C ALA A 905 35.80 9.29 -8.06
N GLY A 906 35.51 9.97 -6.96
CA GLY A 906 36.51 10.38 -5.97
C GLY A 906 36.91 9.30 -4.97
N GLY A 907 36.12 8.24 -4.83
CA GLY A 907 36.29 7.22 -3.78
C GLY A 907 35.84 7.72 -2.40
N CYS A 908 35.92 6.88 -1.37
CA CYS A 908 35.54 7.26 -0.01
C CYS A 908 36.61 8.12 0.68
N VAL A 909 36.37 8.53 1.94
CA VAL A 909 37.20 9.51 2.67
C VAL A 909 38.67 9.09 2.86
N THR A 910 38.97 7.80 2.74
CA THR A 910 40.36 7.29 2.74
C THR A 910 41.17 7.81 1.55
N ASN A 911 40.50 8.19 0.46
CA ASN A 911 41.08 8.77 -0.75
C ASN A 911 41.05 10.30 -0.72
N GLN A 912 41.69 10.91 0.28
CA GLN A 912 41.59 12.35 0.57
C GLN A 912 41.86 13.26 -0.65
N ALA A 913 42.81 12.88 -1.53
CA ALA A 913 43.18 13.67 -2.70
C ALA A 913 42.08 13.77 -3.77
N THR A 914 41.14 12.83 -3.80
CA THR A 914 40.10 12.73 -4.82
C THR A 914 38.69 12.77 -4.26
N PHE A 915 38.50 12.58 -2.95
CA PHE A 915 37.19 12.52 -2.29
C PHE A 915 36.27 13.70 -2.63
N PHE A 916 36.77 14.94 -2.58
CA PHE A 916 35.96 16.13 -2.87
C PHE A 916 35.61 16.32 -4.35
N LYS A 917 36.14 15.47 -5.24
CA LYS A 917 35.72 15.41 -6.65
C LYS A 917 34.36 14.72 -6.81
N ASN A 918 33.92 13.91 -5.83
CA ASN A 918 32.60 13.31 -5.84
C ASN A 918 31.49 14.36 -5.98
N PRO A 919 30.32 14.01 -6.55
CA PRO A 919 29.16 14.90 -6.54
C PRO A 919 28.79 15.33 -5.12
N GLN A 920 28.30 16.55 -4.95
CA GLN A 920 27.99 17.11 -3.63
C GLN A 920 26.62 17.79 -3.66
N TYR A 921 25.82 17.59 -2.63
CA TYR A 921 24.45 18.10 -2.55
C TYR A 921 24.22 18.79 -1.22
N ALA A 922 23.87 20.08 -1.24
CA ALA A 922 23.56 20.84 -0.04
C ALA A 922 22.07 20.74 0.30
N PHE A 923 21.72 20.54 1.57
CA PHE A 923 20.36 20.54 2.10
C PHE A 923 20.33 21.17 3.51
N SER A 924 19.15 21.50 4.05
CA SER A 924 18.97 22.20 5.31
C SER A 924 17.91 21.52 6.17
N ILE A 925 18.12 21.50 7.48
CA ILE A 925 17.13 21.09 8.48
C ILE A 925 16.71 22.34 9.25
N LYS A 926 15.40 22.52 9.41
CA LYS A 926 14.80 23.73 10.00
C LYS A 926 14.10 23.48 11.35
N ASP A 927 14.21 22.28 11.91
CA ASP A 927 13.53 21.89 13.15
C ASP A 927 14.32 22.30 14.39
N ASP A 928 13.70 23.06 15.29
CA ASP A 928 14.35 23.73 16.43
C ASP A 928 15.14 22.78 17.36
N ASP A 929 14.81 21.48 17.38
CA ASP A 929 15.47 20.46 18.20
C ASP A 929 16.32 19.47 17.35
N ALA A 930 15.65 18.57 16.61
CA ALA A 930 16.23 17.66 15.63
C ALA A 930 15.16 17.24 14.61
N GLY A 931 15.50 17.28 13.32
CA GLY A 931 14.61 16.83 12.25
C GLY A 931 15.02 15.45 11.73
N GLU A 932 14.04 14.56 11.53
CA GLU A 932 14.29 13.27 10.88
C GLU A 932 14.61 13.52 9.39
N VAL A 933 15.73 12.98 8.94
CA VAL A 933 16.11 12.96 7.53
C VAL A 933 16.45 11.54 7.10
N MET A 934 15.82 11.09 6.03
CA MET A 934 16.19 9.84 5.38
C MET A 934 17.01 10.15 4.12
N ILE A 935 18.12 9.46 3.96
CA ILE A 935 18.97 9.58 2.77
C ILE A 935 19.04 8.20 2.13
N ALA A 936 18.77 8.15 0.83
CA ALA A 936 18.85 6.92 0.04
C ALA A 936 19.75 7.11 -1.17
N LEU A 937 20.78 6.29 -1.29
CA LEU A 937 21.72 6.25 -2.40
C LEU A 937 21.58 4.93 -3.13
N MET A 938 21.15 4.97 -4.39
CA MET A 938 20.93 3.81 -5.24
C MET A 938 21.86 3.84 -6.44
N GLN A 939 22.48 2.71 -6.78
CA GLN A 939 23.22 2.53 -8.04
C GLN A 939 22.33 1.90 -9.12
N GLU A 940 22.71 2.09 -10.38
CA GLU A 940 22.03 1.48 -11.53
C GLU A 940 22.08 -0.07 -11.50
N ASP A 941 21.07 -0.69 -12.12
CA ASP A 941 20.86 -2.13 -12.05
C ASP A 941 21.73 -2.88 -13.06
N THR A 942 22.85 -3.43 -12.59
CA THR A 942 23.84 -4.16 -13.42
C THR A 942 23.49 -5.63 -13.63
N ARG A 943 22.28 -6.08 -13.25
CA ARG A 943 21.84 -7.48 -13.46
C ARG A 943 21.78 -7.88 -14.93
N ILE A 944 21.76 -6.91 -15.84
CA ILE A 944 21.77 -7.10 -17.30
C ILE A 944 23.17 -7.53 -17.80
N ASP A 945 24.25 -7.19 -17.08
CA ASP A 945 25.65 -7.37 -17.50
C ASP A 945 26.39 -8.49 -16.70
N ARG A 946 25.65 -9.36 -16.01
CA ARG A 946 26.26 -10.43 -15.18
C ARG A 946 27.00 -11.50 -15.98
N ASP A 947 26.64 -11.69 -17.24
CA ASP A 947 27.36 -12.59 -18.16
C ASP A 947 28.78 -12.06 -18.49
N GLU A 948 29.05 -10.77 -18.21
CA GLU A 948 30.36 -10.11 -18.36
C GLU A 948 31.06 -9.85 -17.00
N GLY A 949 30.52 -10.37 -15.89
CA GLY A 949 31.10 -10.22 -14.56
C GLY A 949 30.64 -8.98 -13.77
N GLY A 950 29.53 -8.35 -14.17
CA GLY A 950 28.94 -7.18 -13.49
C GLY A 950 28.70 -7.41 -11.99
N LYS A 951 29.43 -6.66 -11.15
CA LYS A 951 29.27 -6.63 -9.69
C LYS A 951 28.65 -5.30 -9.29
N ASN A 952 27.77 -5.33 -8.29
CA ASN A 952 27.36 -4.11 -7.59
C ASN A 952 28.64 -3.41 -7.05
N LEU A 953 28.64 -2.08 -7.09
CA LEU A 953 29.69 -1.26 -6.51
C LEU A 953 29.48 -1.19 -4.99
N SER A 954 30.56 -1.12 -4.22
CA SER A 954 30.45 -0.74 -2.81
C SER A 954 30.19 0.75 -2.73
N ILE A 955 28.95 1.14 -2.43
CA ILE A 955 28.48 2.54 -2.46
C ILE A 955 28.13 3.02 -1.05
N GLY A 956 28.30 4.31 -0.81
CA GLY A 956 27.98 4.96 0.47
C GLY A 956 28.08 6.47 0.37
N TYR A 957 27.77 7.17 1.45
CA TYR A 957 27.80 8.63 1.47
C TYR A 957 28.22 9.19 2.82
N TYR A 958 28.72 10.42 2.80
CA TYR A 958 29.05 11.21 3.99
C TYR A 958 28.18 12.46 4.05
N VAL A 959 27.71 12.80 5.24
CA VAL A 959 26.94 14.02 5.52
C VAL A 959 27.78 14.92 6.43
N MET A 960 28.03 16.14 5.98
CA MET A 960 28.86 17.12 6.69
C MET A 960 28.04 18.35 7.04
N LYS A 961 28.23 18.89 8.25
CA LYS A 961 27.63 20.16 8.65
C LYS A 961 28.45 21.32 8.07
N VAL A 962 27.76 22.30 7.48
CA VAL A 962 28.38 23.40 6.74
C VAL A 962 27.76 24.75 7.11
N GLU A 963 28.37 25.82 6.63
CA GLU A 963 27.90 27.20 6.77
C GLU A 963 26.49 27.39 6.17
N GLU A 964 25.69 28.23 6.81
CA GLU A 964 24.27 28.43 6.49
C GLU A 964 24.04 28.94 5.06
N ASN A 965 25.01 29.67 4.52
CA ASN A 965 24.97 30.20 3.15
C ASN A 965 25.84 29.41 2.15
N ARG A 966 26.29 28.19 2.50
CA ARG A 966 27.10 27.35 1.59
C ARG A 966 26.37 27.15 0.25
N GLY A 967 27.03 27.55 -0.82
CA GLY A 967 26.49 27.47 -2.18
C GLY A 967 27.49 27.06 -3.26
N TYR A 968 28.69 26.69 -2.84
CA TYR A 968 29.78 26.20 -3.68
C TYR A 968 30.32 24.91 -3.06
N ARG A 969 31.08 24.14 -3.84
CA ARG A 969 31.60 22.82 -3.45
C ARG A 969 32.53 22.91 -2.23
N LEU A 970 32.50 21.87 -1.40
CA LEU A 970 33.47 21.61 -0.36
C LEU A 970 34.76 21.07 -0.98
N HIS A 971 35.88 21.50 -0.42
CA HIS A 971 37.22 21.08 -0.81
C HIS A 971 38.07 20.58 0.37
N VAL A 972 37.56 20.76 1.59
CA VAL A 972 38.18 20.36 2.85
C VAL A 972 37.15 19.67 3.75
N MET A 973 37.64 18.83 4.66
CA MET A 973 36.77 18.08 5.59
C MET A 973 36.16 19.03 6.62
N MET A 974 34.83 18.94 6.76
CA MET A 974 34.06 19.65 7.78
C MET A 974 33.59 18.68 8.87
N GLU A 975 32.89 19.18 9.88
CA GLU A 975 32.30 18.36 10.94
C GLU A 975 31.38 17.29 10.34
N LYS A 976 31.69 16.00 10.59
CA LYS A 976 30.88 14.87 10.14
C LYS A 976 29.60 14.80 10.98
N ALA A 977 28.46 14.97 10.33
CA ALA A 977 27.15 14.89 10.97
C ALA A 977 26.57 13.45 10.93
N ALA A 978 26.78 12.74 9.82
CA ALA A 978 26.36 11.36 9.63
C ALA A 978 27.13 10.71 8.47
N ASP A 979 27.07 9.39 8.36
CA ASP A 979 27.59 8.61 7.24
C ASP A 979 26.84 7.30 7.10
N SER A 980 26.89 6.72 5.91
CA SER A 980 26.45 5.34 5.69
C SER A 980 27.63 4.38 5.77
N ILE A 981 27.37 3.12 6.08
CA ILE A 981 28.33 2.06 5.76
C ILE A 981 28.40 1.88 4.24
N PHE A 982 29.59 1.54 3.73
CA PHE A 982 29.77 1.21 2.32
C PHE A 982 29.40 -0.25 2.13
N ILE A 983 28.35 -0.50 1.36
CA ILE A 983 27.81 -1.85 1.17
C ILE A 983 27.67 -2.16 -0.31
N ASN A 984 27.87 -3.44 -0.63
CA ASN A 984 27.74 -3.96 -1.98
C ASN A 984 26.29 -4.35 -2.30
N MET A 985 25.37 -3.38 -2.15
CA MET A 985 23.94 -3.54 -2.41
C MET A 985 23.46 -2.52 -3.44
N ARG A 986 22.32 -2.80 -4.09
CA ARG A 986 21.74 -1.89 -5.08
C ARG A 986 21.40 -0.52 -4.48
N GLU A 987 21.09 -0.49 -3.19
CA GLU A 987 20.69 0.71 -2.49
C GLU A 987 21.16 0.70 -1.03
N VAL A 988 21.51 1.89 -0.53
CA VAL A 988 21.85 2.18 0.86
C VAL A 988 20.87 3.22 1.38
N VAL A 989 20.11 2.88 2.42
CA VAL A 989 19.14 3.78 3.05
C VAL A 989 19.45 3.89 4.54
N ASN A 990 19.56 5.11 5.04
CA ASN A 990 19.68 5.37 6.46
C ASN A 990 18.79 6.56 6.87
N ARG A 991 18.20 6.46 8.07
CA ARG A 991 17.46 7.54 8.74
C ARG A 991 18.37 8.14 9.80
N PHE A 992 18.42 9.47 9.87
CA PHE A 992 19.23 10.22 10.83
C PHE A 992 18.39 11.29 11.52
N GLN A 993 18.71 11.57 12.78
CA GLN A 993 18.23 12.74 13.50
C GLN A 993 19.32 13.82 13.41
N LEU A 994 19.07 14.88 12.64
CA LEU A 994 20.01 15.97 12.45
C LEU A 994 19.50 17.24 13.12
N LYS A 995 20.38 17.95 13.83
CA LYS A 995 20.06 19.26 14.43
C LYS A 995 19.79 20.30 13.33
N THR A 996 19.14 21.40 13.69
CA THR A 996 18.98 22.54 12.77
C THR A 996 20.30 23.00 12.15
N GLY A 997 20.25 23.31 10.86
CA GLY A 997 21.34 23.93 10.10
C GLY A 997 21.51 23.35 8.71
N ARG A 998 22.58 23.76 8.03
CA ARG A 998 22.90 23.32 6.66
C ARG A 998 23.89 22.17 6.61
N TYR A 999 23.67 21.26 5.66
CA TYR A 999 24.45 20.05 5.46
C TYR A 999 24.83 19.87 3.98
N VAL A 1000 25.91 19.14 3.72
CA VAL A 1000 26.29 18.64 2.40
C VAL A 1000 26.41 17.12 2.47
N VAL A 1001 25.71 16.42 1.57
CA VAL A 1001 25.89 14.98 1.34
C VAL A 1001 26.76 14.74 0.12
N ILE A 1002 27.74 13.85 0.28
CA ILE A 1002 28.72 13.47 -0.73
C ILE A 1002 28.56 11.97 -1.00
N PRO A 1003 27.78 11.56 -2.01
CA PRO A 1003 27.70 10.17 -2.45
C PRO A 1003 28.96 9.74 -3.19
N SER A 1004 29.47 8.55 -2.87
CA SER A 1004 30.70 7.99 -3.43
C SER A 1004 30.68 6.47 -3.51
N THR A 1005 31.52 5.92 -4.38
CA THR A 1005 31.98 4.53 -4.28
C THR A 1005 33.06 4.40 -3.21
N TYR A 1006 33.30 3.19 -2.70
CA TYR A 1006 34.37 2.93 -1.74
C TYR A 1006 35.74 3.21 -2.36
N GLU A 1007 36.01 2.60 -3.51
CA GLU A 1007 37.24 2.78 -4.29
C GLU A 1007 37.16 4.01 -5.21
N PRO A 1008 38.28 4.73 -5.42
CA PRO A 1008 38.33 5.85 -6.35
C PRO A 1008 38.37 5.36 -7.80
N HIS A 1009 38.07 6.26 -8.76
CA HIS A 1009 38.08 5.98 -10.21
C HIS A 1009 37.10 4.90 -10.69
N VAL A 1010 36.15 4.48 -9.85
CA VAL A 1010 35.11 3.53 -10.23
C VAL A 1010 33.96 4.27 -10.93
N ALA A 1011 33.65 3.86 -12.15
CA ALA A 1011 32.52 4.39 -12.90
C ALA A 1011 31.20 3.81 -12.38
N GLY A 1012 30.15 4.64 -12.28
CA GLY A 1012 28.83 4.14 -11.92
C GLY A 1012 27.77 5.23 -11.92
N ASN A 1013 26.56 4.89 -12.37
CA ASN A 1013 25.41 5.77 -12.30
C ASN A 1013 24.70 5.58 -10.96
N PHE A 1014 24.25 6.69 -10.38
CA PHE A 1014 23.54 6.67 -9.10
C PHE A 1014 22.38 7.66 -9.04
N MET A 1015 21.52 7.42 -8.06
CA MET A 1015 20.42 8.27 -7.68
C MET A 1015 20.51 8.55 -6.19
N LEU A 1016 20.48 9.83 -5.84
CA LEU A 1016 20.40 10.30 -4.47
C LEU A 1016 18.99 10.82 -4.18
N ARG A 1017 18.42 10.40 -3.05
CA ARG A 1017 17.15 10.89 -2.51
C ARG A 1017 17.34 11.39 -1.08
N ILE A 1018 16.75 12.54 -0.77
CA ILE A 1018 16.73 13.11 0.58
C ILE A 1018 15.27 13.40 0.95
N PHE A 1019 14.82 12.78 2.03
CA PHE A 1019 13.49 12.90 2.61
C PHE A 1019 13.60 13.66 3.92
N SER A 1020 12.74 14.65 4.13
CA SER A 1020 12.67 15.45 5.35
C SER A 1020 11.23 15.91 5.58
N GLU A 1021 10.81 16.00 6.84
CA GLU A 1021 9.45 16.41 7.22
C GLU A 1021 9.13 17.83 6.73
N LYS A 1022 10.10 18.74 6.83
CA LYS A 1022 10.04 20.11 6.29
C LYS A 1022 10.93 20.23 5.05
N SER A 1023 10.66 21.21 4.18
CA SER A 1023 11.47 21.45 2.97
C SER A 1023 12.95 21.61 3.28
N SER A 1024 13.77 20.71 2.71
CA SER A 1024 15.22 20.71 2.93
C SER A 1024 16.01 21.65 2.02
N ASN A 1025 15.36 22.37 1.09
CA ASN A 1025 16.06 23.23 0.10
C ASN A 1025 17.24 22.53 -0.61
N ALA A 1026 17.12 21.22 -0.82
CA ALA A 1026 18.22 20.41 -1.32
C ALA A 1026 18.59 20.77 -2.78
N ARG A 1027 19.90 20.83 -3.08
CA ARG A 1027 20.42 21.17 -4.42
C ARG A 1027 21.84 20.66 -4.66
N ALA A 1028 22.20 20.43 -5.92
CA ALA A 1028 23.57 20.07 -6.31
C ALA A 1028 24.54 21.27 -6.23
N LEU A 1029 25.76 21.03 -5.76
CA LEU A 1029 26.87 21.99 -5.75
C LEU A 1029 27.82 21.70 -6.91
N VAL A 1030 27.75 22.54 -7.95
CA VAL A 1030 28.47 22.32 -9.22
C VAL A 1030 29.69 23.23 -9.39
N LYS A 1031 29.70 24.40 -8.76
CA LYS A 1031 30.79 25.38 -8.88
C LYS A 1031 31.70 25.33 -7.64
N ASP A 1032 33.00 25.36 -7.85
CA ASP A 1032 34.01 25.39 -6.77
C ASP A 1032 34.02 26.73 -6.03
N HIS A 1033 33.87 27.83 -6.78
CA HIS A 1033 33.80 29.19 -6.22
C HIS A 1033 33.12 30.16 -7.21
N PRO A 1034 32.73 31.37 -6.80
CA PRO A 1034 32.21 32.38 -7.72
C PRO A 1034 33.30 32.84 -8.69
N LYS A 1035 32.95 32.98 -9.98
CA LYS A 1035 33.81 33.58 -11.01
C LYS A 1035 33.35 35.02 -11.30
N GLY A 1036 34.29 35.95 -11.45
CA GLY A 1036 33.98 37.34 -11.82
C GLY A 1036 33.49 37.47 -13.27
N SER A 1037 32.76 38.55 -13.58
CA SER A 1037 32.33 38.84 -14.96
C SER A 1037 33.50 39.43 -15.76
N LYS A 1038 33.81 38.82 -16.92
CA LYS A 1038 34.84 39.34 -17.84
C LYS A 1038 34.40 40.62 -18.57
N ILE A 1039 33.09 40.85 -18.69
CA ILE A 1039 32.51 41.94 -19.50
C ILE A 1039 32.28 43.21 -18.65
N CYS A 1040 32.13 43.06 -17.33
CA CYS A 1040 31.75 44.15 -16.42
C CYS A 1040 32.70 44.32 -15.23
N CYS A 1041 34.00 44.06 -15.44
CA CYS A 1041 35.03 44.10 -14.39
C CYS A 1041 35.23 45.51 -13.77
N CYS A 1042 34.75 46.56 -14.45
CA CYS A 1042 34.76 47.96 -14.02
C CYS A 1042 33.79 48.23 -12.85
N ILE A 1043 32.75 47.39 -12.69
CA ILE A 1043 31.76 47.54 -11.62
C ILE A 1043 32.23 46.71 -10.39
N PRO A 1044 32.43 47.32 -9.21
CA PRO A 1044 33.04 46.66 -8.05
C PRO A 1044 32.38 45.35 -7.59
N ARG A 1045 31.05 45.20 -7.76
CA ARG A 1045 30.31 43.99 -7.38
C ARG A 1045 30.55 42.79 -8.30
N PHE A 1046 31.06 43.01 -9.52
CA PHE A 1046 31.30 41.97 -10.53
C PHE A 1046 32.76 41.52 -10.62
N ARG A 1047 33.67 42.09 -9.81
CA ARG A 1047 35.06 41.65 -9.70
C ARG A 1047 35.17 40.22 -9.16
N THR A 1048 36.26 39.54 -9.51
CA THR A 1048 36.59 38.22 -8.98
C THR A 1048 36.95 38.35 -7.48
N PRO A 1049 36.46 37.45 -6.62
CA PRO A 1049 36.91 37.36 -5.23
C PRO A 1049 38.42 37.14 -5.14
N VAL A 1050 39.05 37.69 -4.10
CA VAL A 1050 40.51 37.60 -3.85
C VAL A 1050 40.85 36.80 -2.59
N CYS A 1051 39.86 36.55 -1.74
CA CYS A 1051 39.97 35.65 -0.60
C CYS A 1051 38.60 35.05 -0.22
N ILE A 1052 38.64 33.94 0.48
CA ILE A 1052 37.49 33.32 1.14
C ILE A 1052 37.57 33.57 2.64
N LEU A 1053 36.45 33.91 3.25
CA LEU A 1053 36.30 34.22 4.67
C LEU A 1053 35.23 33.32 5.26
N SER A 1054 35.63 32.40 6.14
CA SER A 1054 34.71 31.58 6.93
C SER A 1054 34.64 32.12 8.37
N VAL A 1055 33.42 32.21 8.90
CA VAL A 1055 33.13 32.81 10.20
C VAL A 1055 32.11 31.94 10.93
N PHE A 1056 32.51 31.33 12.03
CA PHE A 1056 31.62 30.63 12.95
C PHE A 1056 31.43 31.45 14.22
N VAL A 1057 30.18 31.67 14.62
CA VAL A 1057 29.86 32.26 15.92
C VAL A 1057 29.88 31.11 16.92
N LYS A 1058 30.81 31.11 17.87
CA LYS A 1058 30.91 30.03 18.87
C LYS A 1058 29.91 30.24 19.98
N SER A 1059 29.98 31.41 20.61
CA SER A 1059 29.13 31.77 21.73
C SER A 1059 29.05 33.28 21.90
N ALA A 1060 28.05 33.73 22.65
CA ALA A 1060 28.08 35.02 23.30
C ALA A 1060 27.83 34.83 24.79
N VAL A 1061 28.33 35.76 25.60
CA VAL A 1061 28.19 35.71 27.07
C VAL A 1061 27.68 37.05 27.59
N ASP A 1062 27.01 37.01 28.74
CA ASP A 1062 26.55 38.19 29.49
C ASP A 1062 25.65 39.17 28.71
N LEU A 1063 24.83 38.65 27.80
CA LEU A 1063 23.90 39.47 27.02
C LEU A 1063 22.89 40.20 27.92
N GLN A 1064 22.53 41.44 27.55
CA GLN A 1064 21.60 42.26 28.33
C GLN A 1064 20.16 41.78 28.21
N LYS A 1065 19.47 41.64 29.35
CA LYS A 1065 18.02 41.38 29.40
C LYS A 1065 17.26 42.69 29.17
N ARG A 1066 16.37 42.75 28.16
CA ARG A 1066 15.58 43.96 27.85
C ARG A 1066 14.10 43.85 28.24
N THR A 1067 13.57 42.65 28.40
CA THR A 1067 12.18 42.34 28.78
C THR A 1067 12.14 41.55 30.10
N LEU A 1068 10.96 41.41 30.73
CA LEU A 1068 10.79 40.62 31.97
C LEU A 1068 10.92 39.10 31.73
N LEU A 1069 10.69 38.65 30.49
CA LEU A 1069 10.78 37.27 30.01
C LEU A 1069 12.23 36.91 29.59
N SER A 1070 12.46 35.65 29.25
CA SER A 1070 13.75 35.11 28.77
C SER A 1070 14.29 35.80 27.51
N VAL A 1071 15.58 35.60 27.19
CA VAL A 1071 16.26 36.23 26.02
C VAL A 1071 16.51 35.15 24.98
N ASP A 1072 16.13 35.41 23.73
CA ASP A 1072 16.21 34.47 22.61
C ASP A 1072 17.20 34.99 21.55
N PRO A 1073 18.52 34.92 21.82
CA PRO A 1073 19.52 35.52 20.96
C PRO A 1073 19.71 34.80 19.62
N TYR A 1074 19.89 35.57 18.55
CA TYR A 1074 20.37 35.13 17.23
C TYR A 1074 21.46 36.08 16.71
N ALA A 1075 22.25 35.61 15.73
CA ALA A 1075 23.33 36.41 15.16
C ALA A 1075 23.12 36.73 13.67
N LEU A 1076 23.56 37.91 13.23
CA LEU A 1076 23.66 38.30 11.82
C LEU A 1076 25.13 38.55 11.48
N ILE A 1077 25.66 37.80 10.53
CA ILE A 1077 27.03 37.99 10.02
C ILE A 1077 26.95 38.74 8.69
N LYS A 1078 27.61 39.89 8.60
CA LYS A 1078 27.56 40.79 7.45
C LYS A 1078 28.94 41.04 6.87
N CYS A 1079 29.08 40.85 5.57
CA CYS A 1079 30.32 41.11 4.83
C CYS A 1079 30.02 41.43 3.34
N GLU A 1080 30.64 42.50 2.81
CA GLU A 1080 30.41 43.02 1.44
C GLU A 1080 28.92 43.21 1.07
N GLY A 1081 28.09 43.64 2.01
CA GLY A 1081 26.65 43.83 1.80
C GLY A 1081 25.82 42.54 1.80
N ASN A 1082 26.44 41.37 1.93
CA ASN A 1082 25.74 40.11 2.17
C ASN A 1082 25.50 39.95 3.67
N THR A 1083 24.33 39.45 4.04
CA THR A 1083 23.93 39.16 5.42
C THR A 1083 23.54 37.70 5.54
N VAL A 1084 24.06 37.01 6.55
CA VAL A 1084 23.70 35.64 6.89
C VAL A 1084 23.15 35.62 8.31
N ARG A 1085 21.95 35.04 8.49
CA ARG A 1085 21.34 34.86 9.80
C ARG A 1085 21.74 33.50 10.37
N ILE A 1086 22.20 33.51 11.61
CA ILE A 1086 22.47 32.34 12.43
C ILE A 1086 21.21 32.07 13.28
N PRO A 1087 20.82 30.79 13.50
CA PRO A 1087 19.60 30.44 14.23
C PRO A 1087 19.49 31.05 15.64
N THR A 1088 18.26 31.18 16.11
CA THR A 1088 17.95 31.65 17.46
C THR A 1088 18.22 30.55 18.49
N VAL A 1089 18.84 30.88 19.63
CA VAL A 1089 18.92 29.98 20.79
C VAL A 1089 17.93 30.47 21.82
N LYS A 1090 17.00 29.62 22.24
CA LYS A 1090 15.94 30.01 23.17
C LYS A 1090 16.45 30.09 24.61
N ASP A 1091 15.83 30.97 25.38
CA ASP A 1091 15.92 31.05 26.83
C ASP A 1091 17.32 31.18 27.43
N THR A 1092 18.22 31.96 26.80
CA THR A 1092 19.60 32.07 27.27
C THR A 1092 20.24 33.44 27.07
N ARG A 1093 21.04 33.86 28.06
CA ARG A 1093 21.94 35.02 27.97
C ARG A 1093 23.36 34.64 27.53
N ASN A 1094 23.63 33.34 27.45
CA ASN A 1094 24.91 32.76 27.11
C ASN A 1094 24.74 31.76 25.95
N PRO A 1095 24.27 32.20 24.79
CA PRO A 1095 24.01 31.30 23.66
C PRO A 1095 25.29 30.64 23.16
N VAL A 1096 25.15 29.37 22.80
CA VAL A 1096 26.21 28.56 22.20
C VAL A 1096 25.71 28.05 20.86
N TRP A 1097 26.37 28.49 19.78
CA TRP A 1097 26.01 28.09 18.42
C TRP A 1097 26.97 27.03 17.86
N ASN A 1098 28.24 27.04 18.27
CA ASN A 1098 29.35 26.11 17.97
C ASN A 1098 29.64 25.76 16.49
N SER A 1099 28.61 25.40 15.72
CA SER A 1099 28.65 24.81 14.39
C SER A 1099 27.81 25.57 13.35
N ALA A 1100 27.19 26.70 13.70
CA ALA A 1100 26.53 27.60 12.76
C ALA A 1100 27.45 28.75 12.34
N GLY A 1101 27.68 28.88 11.04
CA GLY A 1101 28.64 29.84 10.47
C GLY A 1101 28.24 30.36 9.09
N ALA A 1102 29.05 31.29 8.58
CA ALA A 1102 28.85 31.93 7.28
C ALA A 1102 30.15 31.95 6.47
N LEU A 1103 30.01 31.78 5.17
CA LEU A 1103 31.09 31.78 4.19
C LEU A 1103 30.96 32.97 3.23
N PHE A 1104 31.99 33.77 3.10
CA PHE A 1104 32.01 34.93 2.21
C PHE A 1104 33.17 34.88 1.23
N TYR A 1105 32.88 35.15 -0.03
CA TYR A 1105 33.89 35.34 -1.07
C TYR A 1105 34.12 36.84 -1.23
N VAL A 1106 35.23 37.32 -0.67
CA VAL A 1106 35.53 38.75 -0.47
C VAL A 1106 36.36 39.27 -1.63
N ARG A 1107 35.96 40.41 -2.20
CA ARG A 1107 36.63 41.07 -3.33
C ARG A 1107 37.57 42.18 -2.87
N ARG A 1108 37.24 42.87 -1.78
CA ARG A 1108 37.99 44.02 -1.25
C ARG A 1108 38.21 43.87 0.25
N PRO A 1109 39.07 42.93 0.69
CA PRO A 1109 39.28 42.65 2.11
C PRO A 1109 39.85 43.84 2.88
N LYS A 1110 40.67 44.69 2.24
CA LYS A 1110 41.24 45.90 2.87
C LYS A 1110 40.24 47.05 3.06
N GLU A 1111 39.16 47.09 2.28
CA GLU A 1111 38.13 48.15 2.31
C GLU A 1111 36.86 47.71 3.05
N THR A 1112 36.73 46.42 3.32
CA THR A 1112 35.53 45.81 3.89
C THR A 1112 35.74 45.45 5.35
N HIS A 1113 34.69 45.59 6.16
CA HIS A 1113 34.68 45.11 7.53
C HIS A 1113 33.73 43.91 7.65
N LEU A 1114 34.13 42.93 8.44
CA LEU A 1114 33.25 41.89 8.96
C LEU A 1114 32.45 42.48 10.12
N VAL A 1115 31.13 42.36 10.08
CA VAL A 1115 30.24 42.83 11.15
C VAL A 1115 29.38 41.67 11.63
N VAL A 1116 29.48 41.33 12.90
CA VAL A 1116 28.60 40.34 13.57
C VAL A 1116 27.67 41.10 14.50
N GLN A 1117 26.35 40.97 14.32
CA GLN A 1117 25.35 41.61 15.16
C GLN A 1117 24.59 40.56 15.95
N ILE A 1118 24.38 40.78 17.24
CA ILE A 1118 23.56 39.93 18.10
C ILE A 1118 22.22 40.64 18.36
N TRP A 1119 21.14 39.89 18.23
CA TRP A 1119 19.77 40.36 18.36
C TRP A 1119 18.98 39.39 19.22
N ASP A 1120 17.93 39.89 19.84
CA ASP A 1120 16.98 39.14 20.66
C ASP A 1120 15.66 39.01 19.90
N SER A 1121 15.27 37.77 19.62
CA SER A 1121 14.06 37.43 18.86
C SER A 1121 12.82 37.68 19.71
N ASN A 1122 11.97 38.63 19.32
CA ASN A 1122 10.81 39.02 20.13
C ASN A 1122 9.51 38.96 19.30
N VAL A 1123 8.38 38.68 19.97
CA VAL A 1123 7.06 38.49 19.34
C VAL A 1123 6.62 39.68 18.46
N PHE A 1124 6.98 40.91 18.84
CA PHE A 1124 6.57 42.12 18.11
C PHE A 1124 7.70 42.75 17.29
N CYS A 1125 8.90 42.89 17.87
CA CYS A 1125 10.04 43.52 17.19
C CYS A 1125 11.34 43.11 17.85
N ASP A 1126 12.27 42.58 17.05
CA ASP A 1126 13.57 42.12 17.53
C ASP A 1126 14.41 43.24 18.15
N SER A 1127 15.06 42.94 19.25
CA SER A 1127 15.86 43.90 20.02
C SER A 1127 17.35 43.75 19.74
N PHE A 1128 18.01 44.82 19.33
CA PHE A 1128 19.46 44.81 19.08
C PHE A 1128 20.26 44.70 20.39
N LEU A 1129 21.06 43.64 20.55
CA LEU A 1129 21.87 43.39 21.75
C LEU A 1129 23.30 43.91 21.64
N GLY A 1130 23.88 43.96 20.44
CA GLY A 1130 25.21 44.52 20.22
C GLY A 1130 25.86 44.08 18.90
N GLN A 1131 27.01 44.65 18.55
CA GLN A 1131 27.76 44.22 17.37
C GLN A 1131 29.28 44.21 17.59
N ALA A 1132 29.97 43.32 16.88
CA ALA A 1132 31.43 43.33 16.73
C ALA A 1132 31.78 43.69 15.28
N LYS A 1133 32.66 44.67 15.08
CA LYS A 1133 33.14 45.11 13.77
C LYS A 1133 34.66 44.96 13.71
N MET A 1134 35.16 44.24 12.71
CA MET A 1134 36.59 43.94 12.56
C MET A 1134 37.05 44.06 11.11
N ARG A 1135 38.35 44.31 10.94
CA ARG A 1135 39.01 44.27 9.62
C ARG A 1135 39.24 42.82 9.20
N ILE A 1136 39.24 42.60 7.89
CA ILE A 1136 39.49 41.26 7.31
C ILE A 1136 40.98 41.13 7.06
N ASP A 1137 41.66 40.36 7.91
CA ASP A 1137 43.08 40.06 7.77
C ASP A 1137 43.27 38.67 7.13
N ILE A 1138 43.91 38.63 5.96
CA ILE A 1138 44.23 37.39 5.28
C ILE A 1138 45.50 36.82 5.92
N ASN A 1139 45.34 35.78 6.71
CA ASN A 1139 46.41 35.20 7.52
C ASN A 1139 46.61 33.70 7.24
N ASN A 1140 45.81 33.11 6.34
CA ASN A 1140 45.83 31.69 5.98
C ASN A 1140 45.79 30.75 7.20
N ARG A 1141 45.11 31.15 8.28
CA ARG A 1141 44.94 30.35 9.49
C ARG A 1141 43.60 30.63 10.13
N THR A 1142 43.08 29.66 10.88
CA THR A 1142 41.91 29.84 11.72
C THR A 1142 42.32 30.51 13.03
N VAL A 1143 41.60 31.56 13.43
CA VAL A 1143 41.79 32.27 14.70
C VAL A 1143 40.47 32.29 15.48
N VAL A 1144 40.53 32.05 16.79
CA VAL A 1144 39.40 32.22 17.70
C VAL A 1144 39.60 33.51 18.47
N LEU A 1145 38.65 34.44 18.36
CA LEU A 1145 38.74 35.78 18.92
C LEU A 1145 37.47 36.13 19.68
N SER A 1146 37.62 36.61 20.92
CA SER A 1146 36.53 37.19 21.69
C SER A 1146 36.51 38.71 21.52
N HIS A 1147 35.36 39.27 21.19
CA HIS A 1147 35.17 40.69 20.95
C HIS A 1147 34.09 41.26 21.86
N GLN A 1148 34.39 42.38 22.51
CA GLN A 1148 33.39 43.17 23.24
C GLN A 1148 32.29 43.65 22.29
N LEU A 1149 31.03 43.50 22.67
CA LEU A 1149 29.92 44.02 21.89
C LEU A 1149 29.84 45.55 22.00
N MET A 1150 29.61 46.21 20.87
CA MET A 1150 29.51 47.67 20.74
C MET A 1150 28.13 48.08 20.20
N GLY A 1151 27.76 49.35 20.37
CA GLY A 1151 26.53 49.92 19.82
C GLY A 1151 26.57 50.09 18.30
N ARG A 1152 25.50 50.64 17.71
CA ARG A 1152 25.36 50.89 16.26
C ARG A 1152 24.96 52.33 15.95
N GLY A 1153 25.21 52.78 14.72
CA GLY A 1153 24.86 54.13 14.27
C GLY A 1153 25.61 55.21 15.05
N ARG A 1154 24.90 56.21 15.59
CA ARG A 1154 25.49 57.30 16.39
C ARG A 1154 26.12 56.82 17.71
N LYS A 1155 25.82 55.60 18.15
CA LYS A 1155 26.30 54.98 19.40
C LYS A 1155 27.39 53.91 19.17
N HIS A 1156 28.12 53.96 18.06
CA HIS A 1156 29.06 52.89 17.69
C HIS A 1156 30.26 52.69 18.63
N ASP A 1157 30.63 53.71 19.41
CA ASP A 1157 31.72 53.64 20.42
C ASP A 1157 31.20 53.25 21.82
N GLU A 1158 29.89 53.10 22.00
CA GLU A 1158 29.29 52.71 23.28
C GLU A 1158 29.47 51.20 23.52
N LYS A 1159 30.05 50.81 24.67
CA LYS A 1159 30.18 49.41 25.06
C LYS A 1159 28.80 48.86 25.44
N MET A 1160 28.40 47.77 24.80
CA MET A 1160 27.19 47.02 25.12
C MET A 1160 27.53 45.86 26.08
N PRO A 1161 26.60 45.40 26.93
CA PRO A 1161 26.83 44.24 27.79
C PRO A 1161 27.07 42.97 26.98
N GLY A 1162 28.09 42.21 27.38
CA GLY A 1162 28.44 40.94 26.79
C GLY A 1162 29.52 40.97 25.72
N ALA A 1163 30.05 39.80 25.42
CA ALA A 1163 31.10 39.60 24.41
C ALA A 1163 30.71 38.44 23.49
N VAL A 1164 31.17 38.47 22.24
CA VAL A 1164 30.97 37.42 21.25
C VAL A 1164 32.29 36.74 20.91
N THR A 1165 32.30 35.42 20.94
CA THR A 1165 33.45 34.59 20.54
C THR A 1165 33.23 34.09 19.12
N LEU A 1166 34.18 34.40 18.24
CA LEU A 1166 34.14 34.05 16.82
C LEU A 1166 35.34 33.19 16.46
N GLU A 1167 35.12 32.18 15.62
CA GLU A 1167 36.17 31.48 14.90
C GLU A 1167 36.18 32.00 13.47
N ILE A 1168 37.31 32.55 13.03
CA ILE A 1168 37.45 33.24 11.75
C ILE A 1168 38.64 32.65 11.00
N ALA A 1169 38.46 32.33 9.73
CA ALA A 1169 39.54 31.91 8.86
C ALA A 1169 39.45 32.64 7.52
N CYS A 1170 40.56 33.23 7.06
CA CYS A 1170 40.62 33.93 5.79
C CYS A 1170 41.83 33.48 4.96
N TYR A 1171 41.55 32.96 3.76
CA TYR A 1171 42.54 32.37 2.87
C TYR A 1171 42.55 33.03 1.50
N HIS A 1172 43.74 33.15 0.91
CA HIS A 1172 43.88 33.56 -0.50
C HIS A 1172 43.36 32.50 -1.47
N ASP A 1173 43.54 31.23 -1.14
CA ASP A 1173 42.98 30.13 -1.92
C ASP A 1173 41.47 30.04 -1.67
N LEU A 1174 40.69 30.25 -2.73
CA LEU A 1174 39.23 30.23 -2.69
C LEU A 1174 38.67 28.82 -2.47
N MET A 1175 39.50 27.79 -2.52
CA MET A 1175 39.15 26.39 -2.25
C MET A 1175 39.65 25.91 -0.86
N ALA A 1176 40.19 26.81 -0.02
CA ALA A 1176 40.72 26.41 1.29
C ALA A 1176 39.65 26.08 2.34
N VAL A 1177 38.36 26.32 2.07
CA VAL A 1177 37.26 26.18 3.05
C VAL A 1177 35.99 25.56 2.47
#